data_AF-I1BJE5-F1
#
_entry.id   AF-I1BJE5-F1
#
_cell.length_a   1.000
_cell.length_b   1.000
_cell.length_c   1.000
_cell.angle_alpha   90.00
_cell.angle_beta   90.00
_cell.angle_gamma   90.00
#
_symmetry.space_group_name_H-M   'P 1'
#
loop_
_entity.id
_entity.type
_entity.pdbx_description
1 polymer ?
#
loop_
_entity_poly.entity_id
_entity_poly.type
_entity_poly.pdbx_seq_one_letter_code
_entity_poly.pdbx_strand_id
1 'polypeptide(L)'
;MGISFKLITRFQSGFMHNRFIGDHGFACRLIMEDASKSTSISESLGVMLDQTKAYDRIHPEYLCKVLNRFGFPNKFIKCIHDLFFGNSISVNVNGSLSDSIQQLHGLRQRDSISPILFNLAIEPFLLPILHNEIIDGYCLKARRSNSDLQLTAPRPVKLLAYADDILIFINSKEEFLELQERLKVYNGASNSQVNYSKSVAFPLAGGTTFNNRELKELIIHNDFRWFDSQSLGYIKYLGYPIWFTNDQRTIFHKETIRKLESSVNIHSQRQLSVYGRAHIANTLIFSKLWHFLRITSLPKSFYNKVSSIVIPDFLYKMLIFTLQSSFDAPLHVIPLIFKHSRLYGNMKGLHPLIPMFSALGSCPRLPTENDLTISSQTSLLIPFKDICEEDPQEKFKFSKFLQAQKAYHFFEHDFLSNGIQFKSRQHCGSPNILQKIKNAVLTGNLIFKPYFASLLSAEQQDLELDNEEHPTEPNINFDPFIQQMSYEDINITALKNRQLKTMFSFNSNSQITNISHNNWEAFISSPMHHIPRNVWYRLLHKKLSTRANLHRIIPAKVDDDYCQLCKLPETEQHMLFTCIQKQDLWNAAFKKYLSNPKDPNCSSIFEDLSTLRLSKYYILHYHDKFTIYDFFATIIQFIWKAH
;
A
#
# COMPACT_ATOMS: atom_id res chain seq x y z
N MET A 1 4.23 8.80 31.73
CA MET A 1 3.10 7.96 31.28
C MET A 1 2.52 7.01 32.35
N GLY A 2 3.19 6.72 33.48
CA GLY A 2 2.67 5.73 34.45
C GLY A 2 1.45 6.16 35.29
N ILE A 3 1.24 7.46 35.52
CA ILE A 3 0.14 7.95 36.37
C ILE A 3 -1.20 8.02 35.62
N SER A 4 -1.18 8.38 34.33
CA SER A 4 -2.40 8.54 33.53
C SER A 4 -3.22 7.25 33.44
N PHE A 5 -2.58 6.07 33.41
CA PHE A 5 -3.28 4.78 33.45
C PHE A 5 -4.09 4.54 34.73
N LYS A 6 -3.71 5.16 35.85
CA LYS A 6 -4.42 5.04 37.13
C LYS A 6 -5.58 6.03 37.25
N LEU A 7 -5.49 7.18 36.56
CA LEU A 7 -6.47 8.26 36.66
C LEU A 7 -7.51 8.22 35.55
N ILE A 8 -7.14 7.74 34.35
CA ILE A 8 -8.01 7.69 33.17
C ILE A 8 -8.65 6.32 33.08
N THR A 9 -9.98 6.28 33.06
CA THR A 9 -10.78 5.06 33.01
C THR A 9 -10.36 4.16 31.88
N ARG A 10 -10.43 2.83 32.07
CA ARG A 10 -10.09 1.85 31.02
C ARG A 10 -10.96 1.96 29.78
N PHE A 11 -12.14 2.56 29.92
CA PHE A 11 -13.10 2.78 28.84
C PHE A 11 -12.80 4.03 28.00
N GLN A 12 -11.73 4.77 28.31
CA GLN A 12 -11.19 5.85 27.48
C GLN A 12 -9.92 5.36 26.76
N SER A 13 -10.03 5.00 25.49
CA SER A 13 -8.91 4.43 24.72
C SER A 13 -8.16 5.45 23.85
N GLY A 14 -8.70 6.66 23.68
CA GLY A 14 -8.09 7.69 22.83
C GLY A 14 -6.75 8.17 23.39
N PHE A 15 -5.71 8.16 22.55
CA PHE A 15 -4.37 8.66 22.91
C PHE A 15 -3.73 8.03 24.17
N MET A 16 -4.21 6.84 24.56
CA MET A 16 -3.66 6.09 25.68
C MET A 16 -2.69 5.03 25.18
N HIS A 17 -1.55 4.91 25.86
CA HIS A 17 -0.56 3.91 25.53
C HIS A 17 -1.17 2.49 25.64
N ASN A 18 -0.85 1.61 24.69
CA ASN A 18 -1.36 0.23 24.62
C ASN A 18 -2.90 0.08 24.66
N ARG A 19 -3.67 1.10 24.26
CA ARG A 19 -5.12 0.98 24.04
C ARG A 19 -5.40 1.17 22.55
N PHE A 20 -5.93 0.14 21.89
CA PHE A 20 -6.13 0.15 20.45
C PHE A 20 -7.55 0.61 20.11
N ILE A 21 -7.67 1.54 19.16
CA ILE A 21 -8.97 2.05 18.68
C ILE A 21 -9.91 0.92 18.22
N GLY A 22 -9.36 -0.15 17.65
CA GLY A 22 -10.13 -1.28 17.16
C GLY A 22 -10.76 -2.11 18.28
N ASP A 23 -10.26 -2.04 19.52
CA ASP A 23 -10.86 -2.76 20.65
C ASP A 23 -12.28 -2.24 20.91
N HIS A 24 -12.50 -0.93 20.81
CA HIS A 24 -13.82 -0.31 20.95
C HIS A 24 -14.72 -0.57 19.76
N GLY A 25 -14.18 -0.53 18.53
CA GLY A 25 -14.92 -0.91 17.33
C GLY A 25 -15.39 -2.38 17.40
N PHE A 26 -14.55 -3.26 17.94
CA PHE A 26 -14.84 -4.68 18.06
C PHE A 26 -15.87 -4.94 19.17
N ALA A 27 -15.71 -4.29 20.33
CA ALA A 27 -16.67 -4.34 21.42
C ALA A 27 -18.07 -3.89 20.97
N CYS A 28 -18.16 -2.76 20.25
CA CYS A 28 -19.43 -2.28 19.67
C CYS A 28 -20.06 -3.34 18.76
N ARG A 29 -19.27 -3.95 17.86
CA ARG A 29 -19.77 -4.96 16.93
C ARG A 29 -20.25 -6.23 17.65
N LEU A 30 -19.51 -6.69 18.66
CA LEU A 30 -19.91 -7.84 19.48
C LEU A 30 -21.22 -7.58 20.22
N ILE A 31 -21.38 -6.39 20.80
CA ILE A 31 -22.61 -5.98 21.50
C ILE A 31 -23.80 -5.99 20.53
N MET A 32 -23.64 -5.44 19.32
CA MET A 32 -24.69 -5.46 18.30
C MET A 32 -25.02 -6.88 17.82
N GLU A 33 -24.01 -7.73 17.64
CA GLU A 33 -24.21 -9.13 17.26
C GLU A 33 -24.92 -9.93 18.35
N ASP A 34 -24.60 -9.68 19.63
CA ASP A 34 -25.30 -10.29 20.77
C ASP A 34 -26.76 -9.80 20.85
N ALA A 35 -26.97 -8.49 20.73
CA ALA A 35 -28.29 -7.88 20.77
C ALA A 35 -29.20 -8.38 19.64
N SER A 36 -28.68 -8.53 18.43
CA SER A 36 -29.43 -9.04 17.28
C SER A 36 -29.78 -10.53 17.36
N LYS A 37 -28.99 -11.33 18.08
CA LYS A 37 -29.22 -12.78 18.25
C LYS A 37 -30.07 -13.13 19.46
N SER A 38 -30.35 -12.16 20.32
CA SER A 38 -31.24 -12.33 21.46
C SER A 38 -32.65 -12.72 21.01
N THR A 39 -33.21 -13.77 21.60
CA THR A 39 -34.60 -14.20 21.39
C THR A 39 -35.63 -13.25 22.00
N SER A 40 -35.23 -12.40 22.96
CA SER A 40 -36.07 -11.32 23.47
C SER A 40 -35.91 -10.06 22.62
N ILE A 41 -37.00 -9.32 22.43
CA ILE A 41 -37.00 -7.94 21.93
C ILE A 41 -35.93 -7.16 22.70
N SER A 42 -34.93 -6.63 21.99
CA SER A 42 -33.86 -5.84 22.58
C SER A 42 -34.20 -4.37 22.40
N GLU A 43 -34.48 -3.67 23.49
CA GLU A 43 -34.75 -2.23 23.50
C GLU A 43 -33.46 -1.39 23.71
N SER A 44 -32.31 -2.06 23.79
CA SER A 44 -31.02 -1.40 23.97
C SER A 44 -30.61 -0.55 22.76
N LEU A 45 -30.12 0.66 23.05
CA LEU A 45 -29.65 1.63 22.08
C LEU A 45 -28.16 1.94 22.29
N GLY A 46 -27.47 2.24 21.19
CA GLY A 46 -26.20 2.95 21.20
C GLY A 46 -26.44 4.43 20.93
N VAL A 47 -25.90 5.30 21.79
CA VAL A 47 -25.94 6.76 21.64
C VAL A 47 -24.51 7.26 21.41
N MET A 48 -24.23 7.70 20.19
CA MET A 48 -22.98 8.32 19.79
C MET A 48 -23.05 9.83 20.04
N LEU A 49 -22.14 10.34 20.86
CA LEU A 49 -21.98 11.74 21.16
C LEU A 49 -20.84 12.34 20.34
N ASP A 50 -21.14 13.43 19.63
CA ASP A 50 -20.16 14.30 18.98
C ASP A 50 -20.05 15.60 19.80
N GLN A 51 -18.84 16.08 20.08
CA GLN A 51 -18.62 17.33 20.81
C GLN A 51 -18.23 18.47 19.86
N THR A 52 -18.90 19.62 20.01
CA THR A 52 -18.58 20.81 19.23
C THR A 52 -17.21 21.36 19.65
N LYS A 53 -16.21 21.26 18.77
CA LYS A 53 -14.86 21.83 18.98
C LYS A 53 -14.28 21.44 20.36
N ALA A 54 -14.27 20.14 20.67
CA ALA A 54 -13.99 19.62 22.01
C ALA A 54 -12.73 20.21 22.68
N TYR A 55 -11.61 20.28 21.96
CA TYR A 55 -10.36 20.87 22.46
C TYR A 55 -10.47 22.37 22.69
N ASP A 56 -11.10 23.09 21.78
CA ASP A 56 -11.16 24.55 21.81
C ASP A 56 -12.05 25.05 22.95
N ARG A 57 -12.99 24.24 23.45
CA ARG A 57 -13.96 24.66 24.49
C ARG A 57 -13.50 24.47 25.93
N ILE A 58 -12.38 23.78 26.17
CA ILE A 58 -11.89 23.49 27.52
C ILE A 58 -11.65 24.79 28.28
N HIS A 59 -12.38 24.98 29.38
CA HIS A 59 -12.23 26.15 30.23
C HIS A 59 -10.99 26.04 31.15
N PRO A 60 -10.14 27.09 31.26
CA PRO A 60 -8.89 27.04 32.03
C PRO A 60 -9.11 26.68 33.51
N GLU A 61 -10.09 27.34 34.14
CA GLU A 61 -10.40 27.14 35.56
C GLU A 61 -10.95 25.73 35.82
N TYR A 62 -11.75 25.20 34.90
CA TYR A 62 -12.28 23.84 34.99
C TYR A 62 -11.13 22.83 34.96
N LEU A 63 -10.23 22.95 33.98
CA LEU A 63 -9.07 22.07 33.89
C LEU A 63 -8.20 22.14 35.16
N CYS A 64 -7.97 23.34 35.70
CA CYS A 64 -7.22 23.51 36.94
C CYS A 64 -7.90 22.81 38.13
N LYS A 65 -9.22 22.95 38.27
CA LYS A 65 -10.02 22.28 39.31
C LYS A 65 -9.96 20.75 39.17
N VAL A 66 -10.04 20.23 37.95
CA VAL A 66 -9.94 18.80 37.66
C VAL A 66 -8.54 18.27 38.02
N LEU A 67 -7.48 18.93 37.58
CA LEU A 67 -6.10 18.54 37.93
C LEU A 67 -5.86 18.60 39.45
N ASN A 68 -6.37 19.63 40.12
CA ASN A 68 -6.27 19.72 41.58
C ASN A 68 -7.01 18.55 42.26
N ARG A 69 -8.21 18.20 41.79
CA ARG A 69 -8.98 17.07 42.32
C ARG A 69 -8.28 15.72 42.12
N PHE A 70 -7.54 15.56 41.03
CA PHE A 70 -6.69 14.39 40.79
C PHE A 70 -5.39 14.38 41.61
N GLY A 71 -5.13 15.40 42.42
CA GLY A 71 -3.98 15.46 43.32
C GLY A 71 -2.68 15.94 42.66
N PHE A 72 -2.75 16.62 41.52
CA PHE A 72 -1.55 17.21 40.91
C PHE A 72 -1.04 18.38 41.76
N PRO A 73 0.30 18.53 41.94
CA PRO A 73 0.86 19.64 42.72
C PRO A 73 0.49 21.01 42.13
N ASN A 74 0.14 21.99 42.98
CA ASN A 74 -0.23 23.34 42.54
C ASN A 74 0.81 24.00 41.62
N LYS A 75 2.11 23.76 41.86
CA LYS A 75 3.19 24.25 40.97
C LYS A 75 3.06 23.71 39.54
N PHE A 76 2.70 22.43 39.40
CA PHE A 76 2.47 21.80 38.09
C PHE A 76 1.21 22.37 37.43
N ILE A 77 0.12 22.50 38.18
CA ILE A 77 -1.14 23.07 37.66
C ILE A 77 -0.90 24.49 37.14
N LYS A 78 -0.19 25.33 37.91
CA LYS A 78 0.18 26.68 37.48
C LYS A 78 1.01 26.67 36.19
N CYS A 79 1.99 25.78 36.10
CA CYS A 79 2.79 25.62 34.87
C CYS A 79 1.93 25.27 33.65
N ILE A 80 1.00 24.30 33.78
CA ILE A 80 0.06 23.95 32.71
C ILE A 80 -0.84 25.14 32.35
N HIS A 81 -1.36 25.84 33.36
CA HIS A 81 -2.20 27.00 33.15
C HIS A 81 -1.46 28.09 32.34
N ASP A 82 -0.27 28.48 32.79
CA ASP A 82 0.53 29.53 32.15
C ASP A 82 0.97 29.12 30.74
N LEU A 83 1.29 27.84 30.53
CA LEU A 83 1.70 27.28 29.24
C LEU A 83 0.58 27.31 28.19
N PHE A 84 -0.69 27.10 28.58
CA PHE A 84 -1.80 26.99 27.63
C PHE A 84 -2.65 28.25 27.53
N PHE A 85 -2.83 28.97 28.62
CA PHE A 85 -3.82 30.06 28.72
C PHE A 85 -3.19 31.43 29.02
N GLY A 86 -1.88 31.48 29.31
CA GLY A 86 -1.14 32.73 29.51
C GLY A 86 -0.64 33.38 28.21
N ASN A 87 -1.09 32.93 27.04
CA ASN A 87 -0.52 33.31 25.75
C ASN A 87 -1.50 34.10 24.89
N SER A 88 -0.95 35.01 24.07
CA SER A 88 -1.67 35.67 23.00
C SER A 88 -1.29 35.09 21.64
N ILE A 89 -2.22 35.15 20.69
CA ILE A 89 -2.11 34.59 19.34
C ILE A 89 -2.16 35.74 18.34
N SER A 90 -1.24 35.76 17.38
CA SER A 90 -1.33 36.64 16.20
C SER A 90 -1.39 35.78 14.93
N VAL A 91 -2.23 36.18 13.98
CA VAL A 91 -2.38 35.49 12.69
C VAL A 91 -1.40 36.08 11.69
N ASN A 92 -0.55 35.24 11.08
CA ASN A 92 0.31 35.67 9.98
C ASN A 92 -0.44 35.54 8.66
N VAL A 93 -0.69 36.68 7.99
CA VAL A 93 -1.29 36.75 6.66
C VAL A 93 -0.26 37.35 5.71
N ASN A 94 0.24 36.54 4.78
CA ASN A 94 1.22 36.95 3.76
C ASN A 94 2.49 37.62 4.30
N GLY A 95 2.96 37.21 5.48
CA GLY A 95 4.16 37.76 6.12
C GLY A 95 3.88 38.87 7.13
N SER A 96 2.65 39.39 7.19
CA SER A 96 2.22 40.40 8.16
C SER A 96 1.47 39.76 9.33
N LEU A 97 1.84 40.12 10.55
CA LEU A 97 1.13 39.68 11.76
C LEU A 97 -0.08 40.57 12.03
N SER A 98 -1.21 39.95 12.38
CA SER A 98 -2.37 40.64 12.93
C SER A 98 -2.09 41.17 14.34
N ASP A 99 -2.99 42.02 14.82
CA ASP A 99 -3.08 42.35 16.23
C ASP A 99 -3.19 41.08 17.09
N SER A 100 -2.71 41.20 18.33
CA SER A 100 -2.65 40.09 19.26
C SER A 100 -4.04 39.80 19.84
N ILE A 101 -4.46 38.55 19.74
CA ILE A 101 -5.74 38.04 20.24
C ILE A 101 -5.45 37.17 21.47
N GLN A 102 -6.08 37.48 22.60
CA GLN A 102 -5.93 36.64 23.78
C GLN A 102 -6.70 35.33 23.63
N GLN A 103 -6.04 34.22 23.95
CA GLN A 103 -6.68 32.91 24.00
C GLN A 103 -7.37 32.71 25.35
N LEU A 104 -8.70 32.83 25.39
CA LEU A 104 -9.47 32.71 26.64
C LEU A 104 -9.71 31.26 27.08
N HIS A 105 -9.81 30.34 26.12
CA HIS A 105 -10.11 28.93 26.38
C HIS A 105 -9.49 28.02 25.33
N GLY A 106 -9.49 26.74 25.62
CA GLY A 106 -9.10 25.67 24.70
C GLY A 106 -7.66 25.19 24.83
N LEU A 107 -7.46 23.92 24.50
CA LEU A 107 -6.14 23.30 24.42
C LEU A 107 -5.59 23.41 22.99
N ARG A 108 -4.28 23.62 22.87
CA ARG A 108 -3.64 23.71 21.55
C ARG A 108 -3.70 22.37 20.83
N GLN A 109 -4.34 22.36 19.67
CA GLN A 109 -4.32 21.19 18.80
C GLN A 109 -2.89 20.97 18.27
N ARG A 110 -2.48 19.69 18.14
CA ARG A 110 -1.11 19.25 17.76
C ARG A 110 -0.03 19.40 18.84
N ASP A 111 -0.35 19.93 20.01
CA ASP A 111 0.55 19.82 21.16
C ASP A 111 0.54 18.38 21.70
N SER A 112 1.72 17.85 22.01
CA SER A 112 1.90 16.50 22.53
C SER A 112 1.20 16.24 23.88
N ILE A 113 1.01 17.25 24.73
CA ILE A 113 0.38 17.07 26.05
C ILE A 113 -1.13 17.29 26.04
N SER A 114 -1.65 18.05 25.07
CA SER A 114 -3.09 18.35 24.94
C SER A 114 -3.99 17.11 24.96
N PRO A 115 -3.68 15.98 24.29
CA PRO A 115 -4.54 14.80 24.32
C PRO A 115 -4.71 14.20 25.72
N ILE A 116 -3.64 14.19 26.52
CA ILE A 116 -3.72 13.67 27.89
C ILE A 116 -4.46 14.65 28.80
N LEU A 117 -4.24 15.95 28.64
CA LEU A 117 -4.99 16.98 29.38
C LEU A 117 -6.49 16.93 29.04
N PHE A 118 -6.83 16.72 27.77
CA PHE A 118 -8.21 16.52 27.34
C PHE A 118 -8.82 15.28 27.98
N ASN A 119 -8.12 14.15 27.96
CA ASN A 119 -8.61 12.94 28.61
C ASN A 119 -8.82 13.13 30.12
N LEU A 120 -7.94 13.86 30.81
CA LEU A 120 -8.15 14.20 32.22
C LEU A 120 -9.38 15.11 32.40
N ALA A 121 -9.57 16.09 31.51
CA ALA A 121 -10.69 17.01 31.54
C ALA A 121 -12.05 16.31 31.33
N ILE A 122 -12.09 15.23 30.55
CA ILE A 122 -13.35 14.51 30.27
C ILE A 122 -13.69 13.42 31.30
N GLU A 123 -12.73 12.94 32.10
CA GLU A 123 -12.99 11.94 33.15
C GLU A 123 -14.15 12.29 34.11
N PRO A 124 -14.32 13.54 34.57
CA PRO A 124 -15.46 13.92 35.41
C PRO A 124 -16.83 13.77 34.73
N PHE A 125 -16.88 13.60 33.41
CA PHE A 125 -18.10 13.20 32.69
C PHE A 125 -18.24 11.68 32.60
N LEU A 126 -17.15 10.96 32.30
CA LEU A 126 -17.16 9.51 32.10
C LEU A 126 -17.40 8.74 33.41
N LEU A 127 -16.74 9.13 34.49
CA LEU A 127 -16.79 8.40 35.77
C LEU A 127 -18.20 8.37 36.38
N PRO A 128 -18.96 9.49 36.45
CA PRO A 128 -20.34 9.44 36.96
C PRO A 128 -21.27 8.54 36.15
N ILE A 129 -21.07 8.39 34.84
CA ILE A 129 -21.86 7.46 34.01
C ILE A 129 -21.48 6.01 34.32
N LEU A 130 -20.18 5.72 34.41
CA LEU A 130 -19.69 4.38 34.73
C LEU A 130 -20.15 3.88 36.11
N HIS A 131 -20.25 4.79 37.08
CA HIS A 131 -20.66 4.50 38.46
C HIS A 131 -22.14 4.78 38.73
N ASN A 132 -22.92 5.17 37.72
CA ASN A 132 -24.34 5.46 37.87
C ASN A 132 -25.13 4.19 38.15
N GLU A 133 -26.08 4.22 39.09
CA GLU A 133 -26.94 3.07 39.39
C GLU A 133 -28.17 2.98 38.48
N ILE A 134 -28.55 4.08 37.82
CA ILE A 134 -29.67 4.13 36.87
C ILE A 134 -29.22 3.69 35.49
N ILE A 135 -28.06 4.17 35.00
CA ILE A 135 -27.52 3.78 33.70
C ILE A 135 -26.88 2.40 33.82
N ASP A 136 -27.60 1.35 33.42
CA ASP A 136 -27.14 -0.03 33.47
C ASP A 136 -26.22 -0.38 32.30
N GLY A 137 -26.46 0.23 31.13
CA GLY A 137 -25.72 -0.09 29.91
C GLY A 137 -26.02 -1.49 29.37
N TYR A 138 -25.19 -1.99 28.45
CA TYR A 138 -25.45 -3.26 27.78
C TYR A 138 -24.81 -4.44 28.52
N CYS A 139 -25.62 -5.44 28.90
CA CYS A 139 -25.14 -6.69 29.49
C CYS A 139 -25.09 -7.79 28.43
N LEU A 140 -23.89 -8.33 28.16
CA LEU A 140 -23.72 -9.46 27.25
C LEU A 140 -24.40 -10.70 27.82
N LYS A 141 -25.25 -11.34 27.03
CA LYS A 141 -26.00 -12.52 27.49
C LYS A 141 -25.05 -13.72 27.58
N ALA A 142 -24.92 -14.29 28.78
CA ALA A 142 -24.19 -15.55 28.95
C ALA A 142 -24.89 -16.65 28.15
N ARG A 143 -24.24 -17.18 27.12
CA ARG A 143 -24.71 -18.41 26.47
C ARG A 143 -24.53 -19.55 27.46
N ARG A 144 -25.61 -20.28 27.76
CA ARG A 144 -25.51 -21.58 28.41
C ARG A 144 -24.65 -22.47 27.51
N SER A 145 -23.39 -22.68 27.89
CA SER A 145 -22.62 -23.81 27.38
C SER A 145 -23.26 -25.08 27.95
N ASN A 146 -23.34 -26.15 27.18
CA ASN A 146 -23.75 -27.49 27.65
C ASN A 146 -22.71 -28.13 28.60
N SER A 147 -21.90 -27.32 29.27
CA SER A 147 -20.88 -27.71 30.23
C SER A 147 -21.20 -27.02 31.55
N ASP A 148 -21.17 -27.77 32.67
CA ASP A 148 -21.46 -27.35 34.05
C ASP A 148 -20.61 -26.18 34.62
N LEU A 149 -19.87 -25.46 33.79
CA LEU A 149 -19.21 -24.22 34.14
C LEU A 149 -20.22 -23.08 34.08
N GLN A 150 -20.69 -22.64 35.25
CA GLN A 150 -21.40 -21.36 35.41
C GLN A 150 -20.48 -20.22 34.95
N LEU A 151 -20.54 -19.86 33.66
CA LEU A 151 -19.96 -18.60 33.20
C LEU A 151 -20.86 -17.46 33.70
N THR A 152 -20.39 -16.74 34.72
CA THR A 152 -20.97 -15.44 35.10
C THR A 152 -20.84 -14.48 33.91
N ALA A 153 -21.95 -13.87 33.50
CA ALA A 153 -21.93 -12.84 32.46
C ALA A 153 -20.93 -11.73 32.84
N PRO A 154 -20.15 -11.21 31.87
CA PRO A 154 -19.25 -10.09 32.15
C PRO A 154 -20.06 -8.86 32.61
N ARG A 155 -19.42 -7.98 33.39
CA ARG A 155 -20.06 -6.74 33.83
C ARG A 155 -20.62 -5.94 32.64
N PRO A 156 -21.75 -5.24 32.79
CA PRO A 156 -22.32 -4.41 31.74
C PRO A 156 -21.33 -3.38 31.19
N VAL A 157 -21.41 -3.15 29.89
CA VAL A 157 -20.66 -2.11 29.19
C VAL A 157 -21.56 -0.89 29.08
N LYS A 158 -21.23 0.18 29.82
CA LYS A 158 -22.02 1.42 29.85
C LYS A 158 -21.58 2.42 28.78
N LEU A 159 -20.27 2.56 28.57
CA LEU A 159 -19.73 3.46 27.55
C LEU A 159 -18.39 2.98 26.99
N LEU A 160 -18.06 3.50 25.82
CA LEU A 160 -16.76 3.39 25.15
C LEU A 160 -16.37 4.79 24.65
N ALA A 161 -15.27 5.34 25.14
CA ALA A 161 -14.76 6.65 24.76
C ALA A 161 -13.43 6.54 24.00
N TYR A 162 -13.28 7.31 22.93
CA TYR A 162 -12.02 7.47 22.22
C TYR A 162 -11.77 8.96 22.01
N ALA A 163 -11.07 9.57 22.97
CA ALA A 163 -11.00 11.02 23.13
C ALA A 163 -12.40 11.62 23.24
N ASP A 164 -12.80 12.47 22.31
CA ASP A 164 -14.09 13.16 22.26
C ASP A 164 -15.23 12.34 21.63
N ASP A 165 -14.91 11.28 20.87
CA ASP A 165 -15.88 10.32 20.34
C ASP A 165 -16.36 9.38 21.46
N ILE A 166 -17.61 9.51 21.90
CA ILE A 166 -18.17 8.69 22.99
C ILE A 166 -19.39 7.92 22.50
N LEU A 167 -19.39 6.61 22.74
CA LEU A 167 -20.53 5.73 22.54
C LEU A 167 -21.06 5.28 23.91
N ILE A 168 -22.33 5.54 24.19
CA ILE A 168 -23.01 5.17 25.43
C ILE A 168 -24.11 4.16 25.12
N PHE A 169 -24.27 3.17 25.98
CA PHE A 169 -25.34 2.18 25.87
C PHE A 169 -26.42 2.49 26.91
N ILE A 170 -27.68 2.46 26.47
CA ILE A 170 -28.86 2.70 27.31
C ILE A 170 -29.94 1.68 26.97
N ASN A 171 -30.82 1.34 27.90
CA ASN A 171 -31.91 0.39 27.67
C ASN A 171 -33.31 0.96 27.89
N SER A 172 -33.43 2.15 28.51
CA SER A 172 -34.72 2.73 28.85
C SER A 172 -34.76 4.24 28.71
N LYS A 173 -35.97 4.78 28.86
CA LYS A 173 -36.26 6.22 28.94
C LYS A 173 -35.58 6.87 30.13
N GLU A 174 -35.60 6.22 31.28
CA GLU A 174 -35.00 6.68 32.52
C GLU A 174 -33.48 6.82 32.37
N GLU A 175 -32.83 5.84 31.74
CA GLU A 175 -31.39 5.91 31.44
C GLU A 175 -31.06 7.07 30.50
N PHE A 176 -31.89 7.33 29.48
CA PHE A 176 -31.68 8.45 28.56
C PHE A 176 -31.84 9.81 29.25
N LEU A 177 -32.86 9.96 30.10
CA LEU A 177 -33.07 11.20 30.87
C LEU A 177 -31.94 11.45 31.86
N GLU A 178 -31.46 10.41 32.53
CA GLU A 178 -30.29 10.50 33.39
C GLU A 178 -29.05 10.91 32.60
N LEU A 179 -28.83 10.35 31.40
CA LEU A 179 -27.75 10.78 30.51
C LEU A 179 -27.86 12.27 30.13
N GLN A 180 -29.07 12.77 29.82
CA GLN A 180 -29.27 14.19 29.53
C GLN A 180 -28.90 15.07 30.72
N GLU A 181 -29.25 14.68 31.95
CA GLU A 181 -28.88 15.44 33.14
C GLU A 181 -27.36 15.44 33.36
N ARG A 182 -26.68 14.31 33.16
CA ARG A 182 -25.21 14.24 33.23
C ARG A 182 -24.54 15.13 32.18
N LEU A 183 -25.08 15.17 30.96
CA LEU A 183 -24.61 16.06 29.90
C LEU A 183 -24.79 17.54 30.28
N LYS A 184 -25.94 17.90 30.84
CA LYS A 184 -26.24 19.27 31.29
C LYS A 184 -25.31 19.72 32.40
N VAL A 185 -25.08 18.88 33.41
CA VAL A 185 -24.13 19.15 34.50
C VAL A 185 -22.71 19.32 33.94
N TYR A 186 -22.28 18.42 33.05
CA TYR A 186 -20.96 18.51 32.45
C TYR A 186 -20.79 19.77 31.58
N ASN A 187 -21.79 20.11 30.78
CA ASN A 187 -21.82 21.34 29.97
C ASN A 187 -21.65 22.58 30.85
N GLY A 188 -22.46 22.70 31.91
CA GLY A 188 -22.41 23.84 32.84
C GLY A 188 -21.08 23.94 33.61
N ALA A 189 -20.43 22.81 33.91
CA ALA A 189 -19.16 22.80 34.64
C ALA A 189 -17.93 23.04 33.75
N SER A 190 -17.90 22.46 32.55
CA SER A 190 -16.71 22.39 31.70
C SER A 190 -16.71 23.35 30.51
N ASN A 191 -17.85 23.98 30.22
CA ASN A 191 -18.14 24.69 28.97
C ASN A 191 -18.15 23.77 27.72
N SER A 192 -18.20 22.45 27.89
CA SER A 192 -18.38 21.51 26.77
C SER A 192 -19.73 21.73 26.06
N GLN A 193 -19.86 21.24 24.84
CA GLN A 193 -21.12 21.35 24.10
C GLN A 193 -21.30 20.13 23.19
N VAL A 194 -22.44 19.46 23.32
CA VAL A 194 -22.82 18.37 22.42
C VAL A 194 -23.25 18.96 21.08
N ASN A 195 -22.85 18.30 20.00
CA ASN A 195 -23.29 18.59 18.66
C ASN A 195 -24.42 17.64 18.27
N TYR A 196 -25.64 17.96 18.70
CA TYR A 196 -26.83 17.13 18.45
C TYR A 196 -27.04 16.82 16.97
N SER A 197 -26.68 17.76 16.08
CA SER A 197 -26.75 17.57 14.63
C SER A 197 -25.81 16.49 14.09
N LYS A 198 -24.80 16.05 14.84
CA LYS A 198 -23.88 14.96 14.48
C LYS A 198 -23.97 13.76 15.43
N SER A 199 -24.52 13.94 16.63
CA SER A 199 -24.83 12.86 17.55
C SER A 199 -25.93 11.97 16.99
N VAL A 200 -25.77 10.66 17.15
CA VAL A 200 -26.66 9.65 16.56
C VAL A 200 -27.05 8.62 17.60
N ALA A 201 -28.33 8.32 17.69
CA ALA A 201 -28.84 7.14 18.40
C ALA A 201 -29.22 6.04 17.39
N PHE A 202 -28.93 4.80 17.73
CA PHE A 202 -29.28 3.64 16.91
C PHE A 202 -29.62 2.42 17.76
N PRO A 203 -30.59 1.57 17.35
CA PRO A 203 -30.91 0.35 18.04
C PRO A 203 -29.82 -0.72 17.83
N LEU A 204 -29.35 -1.34 18.90
CA LEU A 204 -28.25 -2.32 18.83
C LEU A 204 -28.63 -3.57 18.04
N ALA A 205 -29.91 -3.95 18.06
CA ALA A 205 -30.47 -5.06 17.30
C ALA A 205 -30.94 -4.67 15.87
N GLY A 206 -30.64 -3.45 15.41
CA GLY A 206 -30.89 -3.00 14.04
C GLY A 206 -32.29 -2.51 13.71
N GLY A 207 -33.17 -2.39 14.69
CA GLY A 207 -34.38 -1.59 14.59
C GLY A 207 -35.61 -2.30 14.03
N THR A 208 -35.45 -3.46 13.39
CA THR A 208 -36.59 -4.29 12.95
C THR A 208 -37.41 -4.82 14.11
N THR A 209 -36.77 -5.03 15.26
CA THR A 209 -37.37 -5.50 16.51
C THR A 209 -37.50 -4.41 17.57
N PHE A 210 -37.16 -3.16 17.25
CA PHE A 210 -37.22 -2.07 18.23
C PHE A 210 -38.65 -1.53 18.34
N ASN A 211 -39.32 -1.85 19.45
CA ASN A 211 -40.74 -1.52 19.66
C ASN A 211 -40.98 -0.32 20.60
N ASN A 212 -39.95 0.19 21.26
CA ASN A 212 -40.08 1.27 22.24
C ASN A 212 -40.20 2.66 21.54
N ARG A 213 -41.40 2.94 21.00
CA ARG A 213 -41.69 4.17 20.26
C ARG A 213 -41.48 5.43 21.10
N GLU A 214 -41.87 5.39 22.37
CA GLU A 214 -41.70 6.53 23.29
C GLU A 214 -40.24 6.94 23.46
N LEU A 215 -39.33 5.96 23.61
CA LEU A 215 -37.90 6.24 23.72
C LEU A 215 -37.35 6.83 22.41
N LYS A 216 -37.75 6.29 21.25
CA LYS A 216 -37.34 6.83 19.94
C LYS A 216 -37.82 8.27 19.77
N GLU A 217 -39.09 8.55 20.06
CA GLU A 217 -39.66 9.90 19.97
C GLU A 217 -38.96 10.85 20.92
N LEU A 218 -38.69 10.44 22.16
CA LEU A 218 -37.97 11.25 23.13
C LEU A 218 -36.56 11.62 22.63
N ILE A 219 -35.83 10.68 22.06
CA ILE A 219 -34.49 10.91 21.52
C ILE A 219 -34.52 11.92 20.37
N ILE A 220 -35.47 11.76 19.45
CA ILE A 220 -35.66 12.68 18.32
C ILE A 220 -36.07 14.07 18.80
N HIS A 221 -36.95 14.16 19.81
CA HIS A 221 -37.35 15.42 20.44
C HIS A 221 -36.20 16.15 21.15
N ASN A 222 -35.12 15.44 21.50
CA ASN A 222 -33.89 16.02 22.04
C ASN A 222 -32.81 16.21 20.96
N ASP A 223 -33.23 16.40 19.70
CA ASP A 223 -32.40 16.74 18.54
C ASP A 223 -31.34 15.71 18.11
N PHE A 224 -31.36 14.50 18.67
CA PHE A 224 -30.48 13.42 18.22
C PHE A 224 -30.95 12.88 16.87
N ARG A 225 -30.00 12.60 15.98
CA ARG A 225 -30.31 11.83 14.78
C ARG A 225 -30.66 10.39 15.15
N TRP A 226 -31.69 9.85 14.52
CA TRP A 226 -32.05 8.44 14.64
C TRP A 226 -31.57 7.66 13.42
N PHE A 227 -30.87 6.55 13.63
CA PHE A 227 -30.43 5.66 12.55
C PHE A 227 -30.83 4.21 12.82
N ASP A 228 -31.59 3.61 11.92
CA ASP A 228 -32.11 2.23 12.00
C ASP A 228 -32.11 1.53 10.62
N SER A 229 -32.72 0.35 10.51
CA SER A 229 -32.82 -0.39 9.25
C SER A 229 -33.59 0.32 8.13
N GLN A 230 -34.46 1.29 8.47
CA GLN A 230 -35.24 2.06 7.51
C GLN A 230 -34.47 3.29 7.01
N SER A 231 -33.41 3.67 7.70
CA SER A 231 -32.58 4.81 7.37
C SER A 231 -31.75 4.55 6.11
N LEU A 232 -31.52 5.59 5.31
CA LEU A 232 -30.68 5.49 4.12
C LEU A 232 -29.19 5.55 4.49
N GLY A 233 -28.36 4.76 3.81
CA GLY A 233 -26.91 4.80 3.98
C GLY A 233 -26.40 4.06 5.21
N TYR A 234 -25.36 4.56 5.85
CA TYR A 234 -24.69 3.90 6.98
C TYR A 234 -24.07 4.97 7.88
N ILE A 235 -23.86 4.62 9.16
CA ILE A 235 -23.12 5.49 10.10
C ILE A 235 -21.72 4.93 10.36
N LYS A 236 -20.85 5.73 10.96
CA LYS A 236 -19.47 5.34 11.25
C LYS A 236 -19.14 5.63 12.70
N TYR A 237 -18.67 4.61 13.42
CA TYR A 237 -18.09 4.74 14.75
C TYR A 237 -16.60 4.44 14.66
N LEU A 238 -15.74 5.41 15.00
CA LEU A 238 -14.27 5.28 14.95
C LEU A 238 -13.73 4.82 13.57
N GLY A 239 -14.43 5.18 12.49
CA GLY A 239 -14.12 4.74 11.13
C GLY A 239 -14.63 3.34 10.76
N TYR A 240 -15.25 2.61 11.69
CA TYR A 240 -15.93 1.35 11.42
C TYR A 240 -17.37 1.59 11.00
N PRO A 241 -17.81 1.07 9.85
CA PRO A 241 -19.17 1.27 9.37
C PRO A 241 -20.18 0.42 10.17
N ILE A 242 -21.33 1.02 10.45
CA ILE A 242 -22.49 0.38 11.08
C ILE A 242 -23.65 0.42 10.08
N TRP A 243 -24.22 -0.75 9.82
CA TRP A 243 -25.39 -0.96 8.98
C TRP A 243 -26.22 -2.11 9.52
N PHE A 244 -27.49 -2.15 9.14
CA PHE A 244 -28.46 -3.16 9.54
C PHE A 244 -29.04 -3.93 8.35
N THR A 245 -28.99 -3.37 7.14
CA THR A 245 -29.53 -4.02 5.93
C THR A 245 -28.47 -4.23 4.84
N ASN A 246 -28.79 -5.13 3.90
CA ASN A 246 -27.95 -5.37 2.74
C ASN A 246 -27.82 -4.14 1.83
N ASP A 247 -28.85 -3.29 1.77
CA ASP A 247 -28.83 -2.07 0.96
C ASP A 247 -27.87 -1.03 1.54
N GLN A 248 -27.94 -0.80 2.85
CA GLN A 248 -27.02 0.06 3.59
C GLN A 248 -25.56 -0.40 3.41
N ARG A 249 -25.30 -1.71 3.53
CA ARG A 249 -23.99 -2.30 3.24
C ARG A 249 -23.55 -2.06 1.79
N THR A 250 -24.46 -2.21 0.83
CA THR A 250 -24.17 -2.01 -0.59
C THR A 250 -23.82 -0.55 -0.89
N ILE A 251 -24.49 0.40 -0.24
CA ILE A 251 -24.16 1.83 -0.34
C ILE A 251 -22.72 2.08 0.16
N PHE A 252 -22.37 1.54 1.33
CA PHE A 252 -21.00 1.63 1.86
C PHE A 252 -19.96 1.06 0.89
N HIS A 253 -20.23 -0.13 0.31
CA HIS A 253 -19.35 -0.74 -0.68
C HIS A 253 -19.14 0.18 -1.88
N LYS A 254 -20.23 0.68 -2.48
CA LYS A 254 -20.17 1.56 -3.66
C LYS A 254 -19.38 2.83 -3.37
N GLU A 255 -19.61 3.49 -2.24
CA GLU A 255 -18.86 4.68 -1.86
C GLU A 255 -17.36 4.41 -1.63
N THR A 256 -17.04 3.30 -0.98
CA THR A 256 -15.65 2.91 -0.72
C THR A 256 -14.91 2.63 -2.02
N ILE A 257 -15.56 1.92 -2.95
CA ILE A 257 -15.02 1.66 -4.29
C ILE A 257 -14.79 2.98 -5.04
N ARG A 258 -15.75 3.91 -5.07
CA ARG A 258 -15.56 5.22 -5.73
C ARG A 258 -14.38 6.00 -5.15
N LYS A 259 -14.22 5.99 -3.82
CA LYS A 259 -13.09 6.64 -3.14
C LYS A 259 -11.75 6.00 -3.50
N LEU A 260 -11.72 4.68 -3.65
CA LEU A 260 -10.54 3.95 -4.14
C LEU A 260 -10.23 4.31 -5.58
N GLU A 261 -11.21 4.28 -6.49
CA GLU A 261 -11.06 4.64 -7.90
C GLU A 261 -10.50 6.07 -8.03
N SER A 262 -11.08 7.03 -7.31
CA SER A 262 -10.57 8.40 -7.27
C SER A 262 -9.12 8.47 -6.77
N SER A 263 -8.78 7.74 -5.70
CA SER A 263 -7.43 7.70 -5.16
C SER A 263 -6.43 7.06 -6.13
N VAL A 264 -6.81 5.98 -6.80
CA VAL A 264 -6.01 5.30 -7.83
C VAL A 264 -5.78 6.26 -9.00
N ASN A 265 -6.82 6.95 -9.48
CA ASN A 265 -6.72 7.90 -10.58
C ASN A 265 -5.75 9.05 -10.27
N ILE A 266 -5.87 9.67 -9.09
CA ILE A 266 -4.97 10.76 -8.67
C ILE A 266 -3.52 10.27 -8.57
N HIS A 267 -3.30 9.06 -8.05
CA HIS A 267 -1.96 8.54 -7.85
C HIS A 267 -1.34 7.93 -9.12
N SER A 268 -2.16 7.44 -10.06
CA SER A 268 -1.70 6.86 -11.32
C SER A 268 -1.13 7.91 -12.27
N GLN A 269 -1.59 9.17 -12.16
CA GLN A 269 -1.08 10.34 -12.89
C GLN A 269 0.37 10.70 -12.55
N ARG A 270 0.91 10.20 -11.43
CA ARG A 270 2.29 10.50 -11.04
C ARG A 270 3.29 9.67 -11.86
N GLN A 271 4.35 10.30 -12.34
CA GLN A 271 5.46 9.61 -13.02
C GLN A 271 6.37 8.91 -11.99
N LEU A 272 5.96 7.74 -11.53
CA LEU A 272 6.65 6.98 -10.50
C LEU A 272 7.18 5.64 -11.04
N SER A 273 8.31 5.22 -10.48
CA SER A 273 8.86 3.88 -10.70
C SER A 273 7.89 2.80 -10.20
N VAL A 274 8.06 1.57 -10.68
CA VAL A 274 7.31 0.38 -10.23
C VAL A 274 7.27 0.26 -8.71
N TYR A 275 8.43 0.44 -8.07
CA TYR A 275 8.53 0.40 -6.61
C TYR A 275 7.79 1.56 -5.95
N GLY A 276 7.95 2.79 -6.46
CA GLY A 276 7.27 3.97 -5.91
C GLY A 276 5.75 3.88 -6.04
N ARG A 277 5.29 3.36 -7.18
CA ARG A 277 3.90 2.99 -7.41
C ARG A 277 3.45 1.98 -6.35
N ALA A 278 4.06 0.79 -6.28
CA ALA A 278 3.65 -0.28 -5.33
C ALA A 278 3.64 0.22 -3.88
N HIS A 279 4.61 1.06 -3.53
CA HIS A 279 4.68 1.71 -2.24
C HIS A 279 3.48 2.64 -1.99
N ILE A 280 3.07 3.46 -2.97
CA ILE A 280 1.85 4.28 -2.87
C ILE A 280 0.59 3.42 -2.73
N ALA A 281 0.48 2.33 -3.50
CA ALA A 281 -0.68 1.45 -3.37
C ALA A 281 -0.80 0.92 -1.94
N ASN A 282 0.30 0.43 -1.35
CA ASN A 282 0.31 -0.08 0.02
C ASN A 282 0.08 1.01 1.08
N THR A 283 0.73 2.17 0.93
CA THR A 283 0.75 3.21 1.99
C THR A 283 -0.40 4.20 1.93
N LEU A 284 -0.96 4.48 0.75
CA LEU A 284 -2.00 5.51 0.57
C LEU A 284 -3.34 4.95 0.11
N ILE A 285 -3.36 3.85 -0.65
CA ILE A 285 -4.60 3.29 -1.21
C ILE A 285 -5.14 2.21 -0.26
N PHE A 286 -4.36 1.15 -0.06
CA PHE A 286 -4.76 0.01 0.76
C PHE A 286 -4.83 0.34 2.25
N SER A 287 -4.01 1.27 2.74
CA SER A 287 -4.08 1.75 4.13
C SER A 287 -5.46 2.29 4.53
N LYS A 288 -6.20 2.87 3.58
CA LYS A 288 -7.59 3.32 3.77
C LYS A 288 -8.57 2.17 4.01
N LEU A 289 -8.23 0.95 3.57
CA LEU A 289 -9.03 -0.25 3.75
C LEU A 289 -8.68 -1.00 5.03
N TRP A 290 -7.39 -1.07 5.35
CA TRP A 290 -6.88 -1.82 6.50
C TRP A 290 -7.50 -1.41 7.82
N HIS A 291 -7.89 -0.15 7.98
CA HIS A 291 -8.53 0.30 9.22
C HIS A 291 -9.84 -0.46 9.48
N PHE A 292 -10.81 -0.36 8.57
CA PHE A 292 -12.13 -0.93 8.79
C PHE A 292 -12.19 -2.43 8.52
N LEU A 293 -11.34 -2.96 7.61
CA LEU A 293 -11.26 -4.39 7.31
C LEU A 293 -10.79 -5.26 8.49
N ARG A 294 -10.17 -4.67 9.52
CA ARG A 294 -9.79 -5.39 10.76
C ARG A 294 -10.99 -5.96 11.51
N ILE A 295 -12.14 -5.30 11.41
CA ILE A 295 -13.35 -5.61 12.18
C ILE A 295 -14.50 -6.01 11.25
N THR A 296 -14.51 -5.43 10.06
CA THR A 296 -15.59 -5.58 9.10
C THR A 296 -15.22 -6.54 7.99
N SER A 297 -15.81 -7.74 8.05
CA SER A 297 -15.76 -8.71 6.96
C SER A 297 -16.65 -8.28 5.79
N LEU A 298 -16.12 -8.39 4.58
CA LEU A 298 -16.80 -8.06 3.33
C LEU A 298 -16.93 -9.30 2.43
N PRO A 299 -17.86 -9.32 1.47
CA PRO A 299 -18.00 -10.44 0.53
C PRO A 299 -16.81 -10.54 -0.43
N LYS A 300 -16.54 -11.75 -0.95
CA LYS A 300 -15.49 -12.00 -1.97
C LYS A 300 -15.60 -11.08 -3.18
N SER A 301 -16.82 -10.76 -3.60
CA SER A 301 -17.11 -9.83 -4.70
C SER A 301 -16.51 -8.43 -4.49
N PHE A 302 -16.48 -7.94 -3.24
CA PHE A 302 -15.84 -6.66 -2.92
C PHE A 302 -14.32 -6.73 -3.14
N TYR A 303 -13.67 -7.76 -2.61
CA TYR A 303 -12.22 -7.94 -2.78
C TYR A 303 -11.84 -8.10 -4.26
N ASN A 304 -12.63 -8.88 -5.01
CA ASN A 304 -12.43 -9.03 -6.45
C ASN A 304 -12.53 -7.68 -7.18
N LYS A 305 -13.50 -6.84 -6.81
CA LYS A 305 -13.65 -5.50 -7.39
C LYS A 305 -12.48 -4.58 -7.04
N VAL A 306 -12.01 -4.58 -5.78
CA VAL A 306 -10.82 -3.83 -5.36
C VAL A 306 -9.59 -4.27 -6.16
N SER A 307 -9.36 -5.59 -6.26
CA SER A 307 -8.27 -6.16 -7.06
C SER A 307 -8.38 -5.73 -8.53
N SER A 308 -9.57 -5.76 -9.13
CA SER A 308 -9.77 -5.32 -10.52
C SER A 308 -9.55 -3.82 -10.76
N ILE A 309 -9.61 -2.99 -9.73
CA ILE A 309 -9.38 -1.55 -9.86
C ILE A 309 -7.90 -1.23 -9.70
N VAL A 310 -7.25 -1.82 -8.70
CA VAL A 310 -5.89 -1.44 -8.29
C VAL A 310 -4.82 -2.15 -9.12
N ILE A 311 -5.04 -3.42 -9.46
CA ILE A 311 -4.03 -4.27 -10.10
C ILE A 311 -3.87 -3.97 -11.60
N PRO A 312 -4.94 -3.85 -12.42
CA PRO A 312 -4.81 -3.73 -13.86
C PRO A 312 -4.26 -2.38 -14.32
N ASP A 313 -4.80 -1.25 -13.82
CA ASP A 313 -4.35 0.09 -14.21
C ASP A 313 -2.86 0.28 -13.91
N PHE A 314 -2.42 -0.27 -12.79
CA PHE A 314 -1.08 -0.06 -12.28
C PHE A 314 -0.06 -1.01 -12.87
N LEU A 315 -0.35 -2.30 -12.99
CA LEU A 315 0.54 -3.26 -13.65
C LEU A 315 0.65 -2.97 -15.15
N TYR A 316 -0.44 -2.58 -15.81
CA TYR A 316 -0.43 -2.24 -17.23
C TYR A 316 0.34 -0.94 -17.50
N LYS A 317 0.06 0.14 -16.76
CA LYS A 317 0.82 1.40 -16.89
C LYS A 317 2.29 1.22 -16.50
N MET A 318 2.59 0.35 -15.53
CA MET A 318 3.97 0.00 -15.18
C MET A 318 4.69 -0.72 -16.31
N LEU A 319 4.02 -1.66 -16.99
CA LEU A 319 4.61 -2.39 -18.12
C LEU A 319 4.86 -1.44 -19.29
N ILE A 320 3.89 -0.59 -19.64
CA ILE A 320 4.02 0.43 -20.69
C ILE A 320 5.18 1.38 -20.38
N PHE A 321 5.21 1.96 -19.17
CA PHE A 321 6.25 2.92 -18.79
C PHE A 321 7.65 2.29 -18.81
N THR A 322 7.78 1.04 -18.35
CA THR A 322 9.07 0.32 -18.36
C THR A 322 9.53 0.00 -19.78
N LEU A 323 8.60 -0.38 -20.68
CA LEU A 323 8.90 -0.65 -22.09
C LEU A 323 9.29 0.62 -22.85
N GLN A 324 8.63 1.75 -22.59
CA GLN A 324 8.93 3.05 -23.19
C GLN A 324 10.24 3.65 -22.70
N SER A 325 10.58 3.46 -21.41
CA SER A 325 11.70 4.18 -20.77
C SER A 325 13.05 3.44 -20.84
N SER A 326 13.06 2.13 -21.13
CA SER A 326 14.24 1.29 -20.83
C SER A 326 14.87 0.57 -22.03
N PHE A 327 14.20 0.47 -23.19
CA PHE A 327 14.61 -0.50 -24.22
C PHE A 327 14.58 -0.04 -25.69
N ASP A 328 14.55 1.26 -26.02
CA ASP A 328 14.52 1.75 -27.41
C ASP A 328 13.51 0.97 -28.29
N ALA A 329 12.34 0.69 -27.72
CA ALA A 329 11.19 0.17 -28.43
C ALA A 329 10.28 1.37 -28.72
N PRO A 330 10.47 2.11 -29.83
CA PRO A 330 9.65 3.27 -30.15
C PRO A 330 8.15 2.91 -30.18
N LEU A 331 7.84 1.64 -30.46
CA LEU A 331 6.52 1.05 -30.34
C LEU A 331 6.51 -0.04 -29.26
N HIS A 332 6.36 0.37 -28.00
CA HIS A 332 6.15 -0.48 -26.81
C HIS A 332 5.03 -1.54 -26.97
N VAL A 333 4.18 -1.37 -27.98
CA VAL A 333 3.04 -2.21 -28.36
C VAL A 333 3.44 -3.55 -29.00
N ILE A 334 4.54 -3.60 -29.75
CA ILE A 334 4.98 -4.81 -30.46
C ILE A 334 5.32 -5.99 -29.52
N PRO A 335 6.07 -5.81 -28.42
CA PRO A 335 6.28 -6.87 -27.42
C PRO A 335 5.02 -7.22 -26.61
N LEU A 336 3.99 -6.37 -26.61
CA LEU A 336 2.74 -6.58 -25.89
C LEU A 336 1.74 -7.46 -26.65
N ILE A 337 1.72 -7.37 -27.98
CA ILE A 337 0.79 -8.12 -28.85
C ILE A 337 1.45 -9.41 -29.36
N PHE A 338 2.63 -9.30 -29.94
CA PHE A 338 3.27 -10.42 -30.62
C PHE A 338 4.13 -11.24 -29.65
N LYS A 339 4.05 -12.57 -29.71
CA LYS A 339 4.79 -13.45 -28.79
C LYS A 339 6.23 -13.67 -29.26
N HIS A 340 6.50 -13.71 -30.57
CA HIS A 340 7.86 -13.94 -31.07
C HIS A 340 8.75 -12.69 -30.94
N SER A 341 8.18 -11.50 -30.83
CA SER A 341 8.92 -10.29 -30.43
C SER A 341 9.48 -10.38 -29.00
N ARG A 342 8.99 -11.34 -28.18
CA ARG A 342 9.42 -11.60 -26.79
C ARG A 342 10.48 -12.70 -26.68
N LEU A 343 10.78 -13.47 -27.74
CA LEU A 343 11.55 -14.71 -27.63
C LEU A 343 12.82 -14.71 -28.50
N TYR A 344 13.94 -14.85 -27.78
CA TYR A 344 15.30 -15.24 -28.20
C TYR A 344 16.05 -14.34 -29.20
N GLY A 345 17.22 -13.84 -28.76
CA GLY A 345 18.19 -13.08 -29.55
C GLY A 345 18.13 -11.56 -29.32
N ASN A 346 16.94 -11.00 -29.06
CA ASN A 346 16.73 -9.54 -28.99
C ASN A 346 16.37 -8.98 -27.61
N MET A 347 16.17 -9.82 -26.59
CA MET A 347 15.83 -9.34 -25.24
C MET A 347 17.07 -8.99 -24.41
N LYS A 348 17.85 -7.98 -24.81
CA LYS A 348 18.78 -7.33 -23.88
C LYS A 348 17.95 -6.52 -22.87
N GLY A 349 17.69 -7.12 -21.70
CA GLY A 349 17.18 -6.44 -20.49
C GLY A 349 15.67 -6.55 -20.20
N LEU A 350 14.86 -7.16 -21.06
CA LEU A 350 13.41 -7.38 -20.82
C LEU A 350 13.07 -8.61 -19.95
N HIS A 351 14.08 -9.40 -19.57
CA HIS A 351 13.94 -10.59 -18.71
C HIS A 351 13.16 -10.37 -17.38
N PRO A 352 13.29 -9.22 -16.68
CA PRO A 352 12.52 -8.95 -15.47
C PRO A 352 11.00 -8.85 -15.69
N LEU A 353 10.53 -8.61 -16.92
CA LEU A 353 9.11 -8.45 -17.26
C LEU A 353 8.45 -9.73 -17.76
N ILE A 354 9.22 -10.83 -17.92
CA ILE A 354 8.73 -12.14 -18.37
C ILE A 354 7.51 -12.65 -17.56
N PRO A 355 7.46 -12.52 -16.22
CA PRO A 355 6.28 -12.92 -15.45
C PRO A 355 5.00 -12.16 -15.84
N MET A 356 5.12 -10.87 -16.15
CA MET A 356 4.00 -10.03 -16.56
C MET A 356 3.54 -10.39 -17.98
N PHE A 357 4.47 -10.64 -18.90
CA PHE A 357 4.16 -11.13 -20.25
C PHE A 357 3.53 -12.53 -20.25
N SER A 358 3.94 -13.40 -19.32
CA SER A 358 3.35 -14.73 -19.15
C SER A 358 1.93 -14.65 -18.57
N ALA A 359 1.67 -13.70 -17.66
CA ALA A 359 0.33 -13.46 -17.13
C ALA A 359 -0.60 -12.92 -18.24
N LEU A 360 -0.15 -11.94 -19.02
CA LEU A 360 -0.88 -11.42 -20.19
C LEU A 360 -1.16 -12.51 -21.24
N GLY A 361 -0.17 -13.35 -21.55
CA GLY A 361 -0.32 -14.46 -22.50
C GLY A 361 -1.23 -15.61 -22.03
N SER A 362 -1.63 -15.61 -20.75
CA SER A 362 -2.58 -16.58 -20.19
C SER A 362 -4.03 -16.06 -20.19
N CYS A 363 -4.26 -14.81 -20.60
CA CYS A 363 -5.61 -14.24 -20.71
C CYS A 363 -6.32 -14.81 -21.97
N PRO A 364 -7.45 -15.53 -21.82
CA PRO A 364 -8.12 -16.20 -22.93
C PRO A 364 -8.87 -15.25 -23.89
N ARG A 365 -9.01 -13.96 -23.55
CA ARG A 365 -9.74 -12.93 -24.33
C ARG A 365 -8.83 -11.84 -24.89
N LEU A 366 -7.66 -12.20 -25.42
CA LEU A 366 -6.98 -11.29 -26.35
C LEU A 366 -7.82 -11.26 -27.65
N PRO A 367 -8.06 -10.10 -28.28
CA PRO A 367 -8.67 -10.10 -29.60
C PRO A 367 -7.85 -10.99 -30.52
N THR A 368 -8.52 -11.84 -31.29
CA THR A 368 -7.87 -12.69 -32.28
C THR A 368 -7.05 -11.79 -33.21
N GLU A 369 -5.86 -12.23 -33.62
CA GLU A 369 -4.93 -11.44 -34.47
C GLU A 369 -5.57 -10.97 -35.80
N ASN A 370 -6.77 -11.45 -36.11
CA ASN A 370 -7.60 -11.10 -37.26
C ASN A 370 -8.32 -9.75 -37.13
N ASP A 371 -8.45 -9.17 -35.93
CA ASP A 371 -9.17 -7.90 -35.71
C ASP A 371 -8.23 -6.67 -35.64
N LEU A 372 -6.94 -6.86 -35.96
CA LEU A 372 -5.92 -5.83 -35.86
C LEU A 372 -5.84 -4.99 -37.15
N THR A 373 -5.91 -3.66 -37.02
CA THR A 373 -5.53 -2.71 -38.08
C THR A 373 -4.19 -2.07 -37.72
N ILE A 374 -3.20 -2.16 -38.60
CA ILE A 374 -1.82 -1.73 -38.34
C ILE A 374 -1.33 -0.87 -39.51
N SER A 375 -0.56 0.20 -39.23
CA SER A 375 0.03 1.02 -40.30
C SER A 375 1.17 0.29 -41.02
N SER A 376 1.41 0.68 -42.28
CA SER A 376 2.51 0.17 -43.11
C SER A 376 3.90 0.34 -42.46
N GLN A 377 4.13 1.43 -41.72
CA GLN A 377 5.37 1.65 -40.98
C GLN A 377 5.52 0.71 -39.76
N THR A 378 4.41 0.47 -39.05
CA THR A 378 4.41 -0.42 -37.88
C THR A 378 4.54 -1.89 -38.30
N SER A 379 3.91 -2.28 -39.41
CA SER A 379 3.94 -3.66 -39.92
C SER A 379 5.37 -4.11 -40.27
N LEU A 380 6.20 -3.20 -40.78
CA LEU A 380 7.61 -3.46 -41.10
C LEU A 380 8.48 -3.78 -39.87
N LEU A 381 8.06 -3.37 -38.66
CA LEU A 381 8.82 -3.59 -37.42
C LEU A 381 8.47 -4.91 -36.72
N ILE A 382 7.42 -5.61 -37.18
CA ILE A 382 6.95 -6.88 -36.63
C ILE A 382 7.92 -8.02 -37.02
N PRO A 383 8.18 -9.01 -36.13
CA PRO A 383 8.92 -10.22 -36.50
C PRO A 383 8.30 -10.95 -37.70
N PHE A 384 9.13 -11.40 -38.63
CA PHE A 384 8.66 -12.01 -39.88
C PHE A 384 7.80 -13.26 -39.65
N LYS A 385 8.00 -14.00 -38.56
CA LYS A 385 7.15 -15.16 -38.23
C LYS A 385 5.74 -14.74 -37.76
N ASP A 386 5.61 -13.61 -37.06
CA ASP A 386 4.34 -13.18 -36.47
C ASP A 386 3.35 -12.65 -37.52
N ILE A 387 3.84 -12.27 -38.72
CA ILE A 387 3.02 -11.84 -39.86
C ILE A 387 2.54 -13.00 -40.75
N CYS A 388 3.03 -14.22 -40.52
CA CYS A 388 2.64 -15.41 -41.27
C CYS A 388 1.60 -16.24 -40.48
N GLU A 389 0.67 -16.87 -41.19
CA GLU A 389 -0.26 -17.82 -40.59
C GLU A 389 0.46 -19.09 -40.12
N GLU A 390 -0.04 -19.72 -39.06
CA GLU A 390 0.45 -21.02 -38.61
C GLU A 390 -0.04 -22.11 -39.57
N ASP A 391 0.88 -22.70 -40.35
CA ASP A 391 0.58 -23.82 -41.23
C ASP A 391 0.55 -25.14 -40.42
N PRO A 392 -0.61 -25.83 -40.30
CA PRO A 392 -0.71 -27.09 -39.56
C PRO A 392 0.11 -28.24 -40.17
N GLN A 393 0.52 -28.12 -41.44
CA GLN A 393 1.27 -29.14 -42.18
C GLN A 393 2.77 -28.82 -42.32
N GLU A 394 3.27 -27.73 -41.73
CA GLU A 394 4.68 -27.27 -41.81
C GLU A 394 5.29 -27.29 -43.24
N LYS A 395 4.54 -26.89 -44.26
CA LYS A 395 5.01 -26.88 -45.67
C LYS A 395 6.16 -25.90 -45.87
N PHE A 396 6.24 -24.85 -45.06
CA PHE A 396 7.36 -23.90 -45.05
C PHE A 396 8.14 -23.94 -43.73
N LYS A 397 9.41 -24.38 -43.79
CA LYS A 397 10.28 -24.46 -42.61
C LYS A 397 10.95 -23.13 -42.31
N PHE A 398 10.60 -22.53 -41.18
CA PHE A 398 11.27 -21.33 -40.66
C PHE A 398 12.64 -21.68 -40.05
N SER A 399 13.72 -21.35 -40.76
CA SER A 399 15.08 -21.47 -40.21
C SER A 399 15.28 -20.56 -38.98
N LYS A 400 16.21 -20.92 -38.08
CA LYS A 400 16.56 -20.07 -36.90
C LYS A 400 16.93 -18.64 -37.30
N PHE A 401 17.56 -18.47 -38.46
CA PHE A 401 17.89 -17.16 -39.01
C PHE A 401 16.63 -16.37 -39.37
N LEU A 402 15.68 -16.99 -40.08
CA LEU A 402 14.43 -16.34 -40.52
C LEU A 402 13.52 -15.98 -39.36
N GLN A 403 13.50 -16.80 -38.29
CA GLN A 403 12.77 -16.51 -37.06
C GLN A 403 13.28 -15.27 -36.32
N ALA A 404 14.54 -14.88 -36.54
CA ALA A 404 15.14 -13.70 -35.92
C ALA A 404 14.98 -12.41 -36.75
N GLN A 405 14.47 -12.49 -37.99
CA GLN A 405 14.28 -11.33 -38.87
C GLN A 405 12.94 -10.63 -38.61
N LYS A 406 12.91 -9.32 -38.84
CA LYS A 406 11.71 -8.48 -38.91
C LYS A 406 11.23 -8.31 -40.36
N ALA A 407 9.97 -7.88 -40.54
CA ALA A 407 9.38 -7.68 -41.85
C ALA A 407 10.19 -6.71 -42.76
N TYR A 408 10.75 -5.63 -42.21
CA TYR A 408 11.55 -4.66 -42.99
C TYR A 408 12.80 -5.23 -43.66
N HIS A 409 13.27 -6.43 -43.27
CA HIS A 409 14.38 -7.08 -43.96
C HIS A 409 14.00 -7.59 -45.35
N PHE A 410 12.71 -7.85 -45.60
CA PHE A 410 12.18 -8.40 -46.85
C PHE A 410 11.21 -7.46 -47.55
N PHE A 411 10.59 -6.54 -46.78
CA PHE A 411 9.62 -5.58 -47.27
C PHE A 411 10.12 -4.14 -47.08
N GLU A 412 9.66 -3.24 -47.94
CA GLU A 412 9.86 -1.80 -47.83
C GLU A 412 8.54 -1.07 -47.99
N HIS A 413 8.47 0.15 -47.45
CA HIS A 413 7.27 0.97 -47.57
C HIS A 413 7.14 1.45 -49.01
N ASP A 414 5.95 1.28 -49.58
CA ASP A 414 5.62 1.87 -50.86
C ASP A 414 4.92 3.22 -50.63
N PHE A 415 5.62 4.30 -50.96
CA PHE A 415 5.14 5.66 -50.78
C PHE A 415 3.98 6.03 -51.71
N LEU A 416 3.77 5.26 -52.79
CA LEU A 416 2.69 5.52 -53.76
C LEU A 416 1.36 4.93 -53.33
N SER A 417 1.36 3.70 -52.82
CA SER A 417 0.15 3.00 -52.32
C SER A 417 -0.09 3.17 -50.82
N ASN A 418 0.81 3.86 -50.12
CA ASN A 418 0.87 3.92 -48.65
C ASN A 418 0.92 2.52 -47.97
N GLY A 419 1.30 1.50 -48.75
CA GLY A 419 1.37 0.10 -48.37
C GLY A 419 2.80 -0.40 -48.14
N ILE A 420 2.99 -1.70 -48.33
CA ILE A 420 4.28 -2.38 -48.26
C ILE A 420 4.50 -3.20 -49.52
N GLN A 421 5.75 -3.29 -49.98
CA GLN A 421 6.13 -4.10 -51.14
C GLN A 421 7.38 -4.92 -50.84
N PHE A 422 7.62 -5.99 -51.59
CA PHE A 422 8.86 -6.74 -51.46
C PHE A 422 10.06 -5.90 -51.93
N LYS A 423 11.15 -5.93 -51.16
CA LYS A 423 12.40 -5.31 -51.57
C LYS A 423 12.91 -5.83 -52.90
N SER A 424 13.60 -4.97 -53.64
CA SER A 424 14.38 -5.40 -54.81
C SER A 424 15.52 -6.33 -54.40
N ARG A 425 16.01 -7.14 -55.35
CA ARG A 425 17.14 -8.06 -55.10
C ARG A 425 18.42 -7.33 -54.69
N GLN A 426 18.57 -6.07 -55.08
CA GLN A 426 19.73 -5.23 -54.79
C GLN A 426 19.65 -4.58 -53.39
N HIS A 427 18.43 -4.35 -52.88
CA HIS A 427 18.21 -3.69 -51.58
C HIS A 427 17.98 -4.67 -50.42
N CYS A 428 17.94 -5.98 -50.68
CA CYS A 428 17.82 -7.00 -49.64
C CYS A 428 19.18 -7.59 -49.28
N GLY A 429 19.58 -7.51 -48.01
CA GLY A 429 20.82 -8.11 -47.50
C GLY A 429 20.84 -9.65 -47.53
N SER A 430 19.75 -10.31 -47.95
CA SER A 430 19.66 -11.77 -48.06
C SER A 430 18.82 -12.21 -49.27
N PRO A 431 19.33 -11.98 -50.51
CA PRO A 431 18.55 -12.11 -51.74
C PRO A 431 18.08 -13.54 -52.02
N ASN A 432 18.87 -14.55 -51.64
CA ASN A 432 18.50 -15.97 -51.81
C ASN A 432 17.35 -16.38 -50.87
N ILE A 433 17.22 -15.75 -49.71
CA ILE A 433 16.15 -16.01 -48.75
C ILE A 433 14.88 -15.28 -49.20
N LEU A 434 15.01 -14.04 -49.66
CA LEU A 434 13.92 -13.29 -50.27
C LEU A 434 13.29 -14.06 -51.45
N GLN A 435 14.09 -14.66 -52.33
CA GLN A 435 13.57 -15.45 -53.45
C GLN A 435 12.84 -16.71 -52.98
N LYS A 436 13.33 -17.38 -51.93
CA LYS A 436 12.64 -18.53 -51.32
C LYS A 436 11.29 -18.12 -50.72
N ILE A 437 11.21 -16.96 -50.07
CA ILE A 437 9.97 -16.41 -49.52
C ILE A 437 8.99 -16.09 -50.65
N LYS A 438 9.43 -15.36 -51.70
CA LYS A 438 8.59 -15.06 -52.87
C LYS A 438 8.03 -16.33 -53.52
N ASN A 439 8.88 -17.34 -53.73
CA ASN A 439 8.45 -18.62 -54.30
C ASN A 439 7.48 -19.38 -53.38
N ALA A 440 7.67 -19.32 -52.06
CA ALA A 440 6.77 -19.98 -51.10
C ALA A 440 5.39 -19.31 -51.03
N VAL A 441 5.33 -17.98 -51.14
CA VAL A 441 4.07 -17.22 -51.24
C VAL A 441 3.36 -17.54 -52.56
N LEU A 442 4.08 -17.53 -53.68
CA LEU A 442 3.52 -17.86 -55.01
C LEU A 442 3.00 -19.29 -55.12
N THR A 443 3.61 -20.24 -54.41
CA THR A 443 3.19 -21.64 -54.39
C THR A 443 2.12 -21.94 -53.32
N GLY A 444 1.64 -20.92 -52.59
CA GLY A 444 0.65 -21.06 -51.52
C GLY A 444 1.16 -21.80 -50.28
N ASN A 445 2.47 -22.02 -50.17
CA ASN A 445 3.10 -22.69 -49.03
C ASN A 445 3.38 -21.73 -47.87
N LEU A 446 3.23 -20.42 -48.07
CA LEU A 446 3.35 -19.39 -47.03
C LEU A 446 2.22 -18.37 -47.20
N ILE A 447 1.37 -18.24 -46.17
CA ILE A 447 0.24 -17.31 -46.14
C ILE A 447 0.50 -16.24 -45.08
N PHE A 448 0.18 -14.99 -45.40
CA PHE A 448 0.27 -13.88 -44.45
C PHE A 448 -1.05 -13.67 -43.73
N LYS A 449 -0.98 -13.24 -42.46
CA LYS A 449 -2.17 -12.91 -41.67
C LYS A 449 -2.93 -11.73 -42.31
N PRO A 450 -4.27 -11.66 -42.14
CA PRO A 450 -5.11 -10.66 -42.81
C PRO A 450 -4.65 -9.21 -42.63
N TYR A 451 -4.23 -8.82 -41.41
CA TYR A 451 -3.77 -7.47 -41.10
C TYR A 451 -2.49 -7.04 -41.83
N PHE A 452 -1.68 -8.00 -42.28
CA PHE A 452 -0.43 -7.75 -43.01
C PHE A 452 -0.65 -7.89 -44.52
N ALA A 453 -1.47 -8.86 -44.92
CA ALA A 453 -1.83 -9.09 -46.32
C ALA A 453 -2.56 -7.89 -46.94
N SER A 454 -3.43 -7.21 -46.17
CA SER A 454 -4.17 -6.02 -46.62
C SER A 454 -3.29 -4.80 -46.92
N LEU A 455 -2.03 -4.79 -46.48
CA LEU A 455 -1.09 -3.69 -46.69
C LEU A 455 -0.18 -3.91 -47.90
N LEU A 456 -0.16 -5.09 -48.51
CA LEU A 456 0.69 -5.37 -49.67
C LEU A 456 0.17 -4.64 -50.91
N SER A 457 1.04 -3.86 -51.57
CA SER A 457 0.66 -3.06 -52.73
C SER A 457 0.18 -3.95 -53.89
N ALA A 458 -0.95 -3.57 -54.47
CA ALA A 458 -1.62 -4.31 -55.53
C ALA A 458 -0.93 -4.10 -56.90
N GLU A 459 0.11 -4.89 -57.17
CA GLU A 459 0.41 -5.30 -58.56
C GLU A 459 -0.37 -6.58 -58.95
N GLN A 460 -1.44 -6.92 -58.21
CA GLN A 460 -2.37 -8.01 -58.56
C GLN A 460 -3.84 -7.75 -58.19
N GLN A 461 -4.34 -6.52 -58.30
CA GLN A 461 -5.79 -6.30 -58.42
C GLN A 461 -6.06 -4.92 -59.03
N ASP A 462 -6.66 -4.94 -60.21
CA ASP A 462 -7.10 -3.79 -60.98
C ASP A 462 -8.20 -2.98 -60.26
N LEU A 463 -8.16 -1.68 -60.54
CA LEU A 463 -9.24 -0.67 -60.55
C LEU A 463 -9.51 0.20 -59.30
N GLU A 464 -9.31 1.50 -59.59
CA GLU A 464 -10.04 2.70 -59.19
C GLU A 464 -9.69 3.40 -57.86
N LEU A 465 -9.07 4.56 -58.05
CA LEU A 465 -8.83 5.63 -57.10
C LEU A 465 -10.14 6.34 -56.78
N ASP A 466 -10.45 6.51 -55.50
CA ASP A 466 -11.16 7.68 -55.03
C ASP A 466 -10.42 8.30 -53.83
N ASN A 467 -10.26 9.61 -53.93
CA ASN A 467 -9.55 10.46 -52.99
C ASN A 467 -10.40 10.62 -51.72
N GLU A 468 -9.91 10.12 -50.58
CA GLU A 468 -10.29 10.65 -49.27
C GLU A 468 -9.05 10.93 -48.42
N GLU A 469 -9.09 12.10 -47.79
CA GLU A 469 -8.06 12.70 -46.97
C GLU A 469 -7.49 11.72 -45.94
N HIS A 470 -6.18 11.47 -46.02
CA HIS A 470 -5.46 10.70 -45.01
C HIS A 470 -5.55 11.39 -43.64
N PRO A 471 -6.11 10.75 -42.60
CA PRO A 471 -5.96 11.25 -41.25
C PRO A 471 -4.50 11.08 -40.83
N THR A 472 -3.92 12.15 -40.30
CA THR A 472 -2.67 12.12 -39.54
C THR A 472 -2.71 11.03 -38.47
N GLU A 473 -1.76 10.09 -38.55
CA GLU A 473 -1.37 9.07 -37.57
C GLU A 473 -2.48 8.16 -36.99
N PRO A 474 -2.48 6.83 -37.27
CA PRO A 474 -3.26 5.92 -36.45
C PRO A 474 -2.49 5.62 -35.16
N ASN A 475 -2.78 6.39 -34.11
CA ASN A 475 -2.61 5.94 -32.73
C ASN A 475 -3.51 4.72 -32.51
N ILE A 476 -2.90 3.58 -32.19
CA ILE A 476 -3.61 2.33 -31.87
C ILE A 476 -4.56 2.59 -30.70
N ASN A 477 -5.87 2.40 -30.88
CA ASN A 477 -6.87 2.57 -29.82
C ASN A 477 -6.92 1.30 -28.93
N PHE A 478 -6.46 1.43 -27.69
CA PHE A 478 -6.41 0.35 -26.68
C PHE A 478 -7.59 0.34 -25.70
N ASP A 479 -8.57 1.24 -25.82
CA ASP A 479 -9.71 1.24 -24.91
C ASP A 479 -10.48 -0.10 -24.91
N PRO A 480 -10.69 -0.77 -26.06
CA PRO A 480 -11.29 -2.11 -26.08
C PRO A 480 -10.42 -3.17 -25.38
N PHE A 481 -9.10 -3.08 -25.49
CA PHE A 481 -8.13 -3.99 -24.86
C PHE A 481 -8.11 -3.86 -23.34
N ILE A 482 -8.10 -2.64 -22.81
CA ILE A 482 -8.10 -2.36 -21.36
C ILE A 482 -9.43 -2.76 -20.74
N GLN A 483 -10.54 -2.50 -21.43
CA GLN A 483 -11.90 -2.79 -20.95
C GLN A 483 -12.23 -4.29 -20.93
N GLN A 484 -11.55 -5.11 -21.74
CA GLN A 484 -11.81 -6.56 -21.85
C GLN A 484 -10.86 -7.46 -21.06
N MET A 485 -9.85 -6.90 -20.37
CA MET A 485 -8.95 -7.68 -19.49
C MET A 485 -9.72 -8.25 -18.28
N SER A 486 -10.06 -9.53 -18.37
CA SER A 486 -10.57 -10.35 -17.28
C SER A 486 -9.44 -11.20 -16.71
N TYR A 487 -9.02 -10.90 -15.47
CA TYR A 487 -8.10 -11.78 -14.73
C TYR A 487 -8.91 -12.94 -14.17
N GLU A 488 -8.73 -14.13 -14.73
CA GLU A 488 -9.25 -15.35 -14.10
C GLU A 488 -8.42 -15.68 -12.85
N ASP A 489 -9.11 -16.14 -11.79
CA ASP A 489 -8.53 -16.69 -10.56
C ASP A 489 -7.78 -18.00 -10.92
N ILE A 490 -6.60 -17.91 -11.53
CA ILE A 490 -5.77 -19.10 -11.79
C ILE A 490 -5.19 -19.59 -10.47
N ASN A 491 -5.47 -20.85 -10.14
CA ASN A 491 -4.86 -21.51 -8.99
C ASN A 491 -3.33 -21.55 -9.18
N ILE A 492 -2.62 -20.78 -8.37
CA ILE A 492 -1.16 -20.50 -8.49
C ILE A 492 -0.32 -21.79 -8.54
N THR A 493 -0.84 -22.89 -7.97
CA THR A 493 -0.20 -24.21 -7.95
C THR A 493 -0.15 -24.91 -9.32
N ALA A 494 -0.98 -24.50 -10.28
CA ALA A 494 -1.06 -25.04 -11.64
C ALA A 494 -0.10 -24.37 -12.64
N LEU A 495 0.60 -23.29 -12.23
CA LEU A 495 1.59 -22.63 -13.07
C LEU A 495 2.77 -23.58 -13.39
N LYS A 496 3.04 -23.79 -14.68
CA LYS A 496 4.13 -24.66 -15.18
C LYS A 496 5.53 -24.14 -14.83
N ASN A 497 5.66 -22.85 -14.51
CA ASN A 497 6.95 -22.20 -14.31
C ASN A 497 7.41 -22.28 -12.84
N ARG A 498 8.52 -22.99 -12.60
CA ARG A 498 9.11 -23.24 -11.28
C ARG A 498 9.57 -21.96 -10.55
N GLN A 499 9.96 -20.92 -11.29
CA GLN A 499 10.40 -19.62 -10.74
C GLN A 499 9.23 -18.78 -10.21
N LEU A 500 8.06 -18.88 -10.86
CA LEU A 500 6.81 -18.25 -10.38
C LEU A 500 6.29 -18.94 -9.11
N LYS A 501 6.39 -20.28 -9.05
CA LYS A 501 6.11 -21.03 -7.82
C LYS A 501 6.96 -20.55 -6.64
N THR A 502 8.24 -20.25 -6.86
CA THR A 502 9.18 -19.79 -5.81
C THR A 502 9.01 -18.31 -5.41
N MET A 503 8.49 -17.46 -6.29
CA MET A 503 8.21 -16.05 -5.94
C MET A 503 6.90 -15.85 -5.17
N PHE A 504 5.89 -16.70 -5.40
CA PHE A 504 4.59 -16.63 -4.70
C PHE A 504 4.45 -17.60 -3.53
N SER A 505 5.35 -18.58 -3.39
CA SER A 505 5.60 -19.20 -2.08
C SER A 505 6.43 -18.25 -1.24
N PHE A 506 5.75 -17.32 -0.56
CA PHE A 506 6.32 -16.71 0.63
C PHE A 506 6.45 -17.78 1.72
N ASN A 507 7.49 -18.60 1.61
CA ASN A 507 8.45 -18.85 2.68
C ASN A 507 9.57 -19.75 2.16
N SER A 508 10.80 -19.33 2.50
CA SER A 508 12.04 -20.12 2.46
C SER A 508 12.39 -20.77 1.12
N ASN A 509 13.06 -20.02 0.26
CA ASN A 509 14.43 -20.32 -0.19
C ASN A 509 14.76 -19.51 -1.44
N SER A 510 14.94 -18.19 -1.28
CA SER A 510 16.09 -17.60 -1.94
C SER A 510 17.33 -18.20 -1.27
N GLN A 511 18.43 -18.34 -2.00
CA GLN A 511 19.74 -18.59 -1.40
C GLN A 511 20.12 -17.36 -0.57
N ILE A 512 19.43 -17.18 0.56
CA ILE A 512 19.86 -16.34 1.67
C ILE A 512 21.09 -17.08 2.19
N THR A 513 22.17 -16.35 2.37
CA THR A 513 23.27 -16.79 3.23
C THR A 513 22.66 -17.47 4.48
N ASN A 514 23.13 -18.66 4.86
CA ASN A 514 22.60 -19.42 6.01
C ASN A 514 22.82 -18.63 7.32
N ILE A 515 22.00 -17.60 7.55
CA ILE A 515 21.99 -16.77 8.74
C ILE A 515 20.90 -17.32 9.65
N SER A 516 21.28 -17.70 10.87
CA SER A 516 20.33 -18.21 11.87
C SER A 516 19.35 -17.11 12.30
N HIS A 517 18.17 -17.52 12.78
CA HIS A 517 17.18 -16.60 13.36
C HIS A 517 17.81 -15.71 14.46
N ASN A 518 18.61 -16.31 15.34
CA ASN A 518 19.28 -15.60 16.44
C ASN A 518 20.23 -14.50 15.94
N ASN A 519 20.94 -14.74 14.83
CA ASN A 519 21.85 -13.74 14.27
C ASN A 519 21.08 -12.56 13.63
N TRP A 520 19.92 -12.85 13.02
CA TRP A 520 19.02 -11.81 12.52
C TRP A 520 18.42 -10.97 13.63
N GLU A 521 17.95 -11.63 14.69
CA GLU A 521 17.38 -10.97 15.86
C GLU A 521 18.41 -10.07 16.54
N ALA A 522 19.64 -10.54 16.71
CA ALA A 522 20.76 -9.75 17.26
C ALA A 522 21.09 -8.53 16.38
N PHE A 523 21.14 -8.70 15.05
CA PHE A 523 21.39 -7.59 14.12
C PHE A 523 20.26 -6.54 14.14
N ILE A 524 18.99 -6.97 14.13
CA ILE A 524 17.83 -6.06 14.15
C ILE A 524 17.73 -5.33 15.50
N SER A 525 17.99 -6.03 16.60
CA SER A 525 17.88 -5.48 17.96
C SER A 525 19.04 -4.57 18.35
N SER A 526 20.15 -4.58 17.60
CA SER A 526 21.28 -3.68 17.83
C SER A 526 20.84 -2.21 17.73
N PRO A 527 21.36 -1.29 18.57
CA PRO A 527 21.04 0.15 18.52
C PRO A 527 21.76 0.90 17.37
N MET A 528 22.05 0.22 16.26
CA MET A 528 22.78 0.77 15.11
C MET A 528 21.95 1.81 14.33
N HIS A 529 22.59 2.92 13.96
CA HIS A 529 22.03 3.96 13.11
C HIS A 529 21.54 3.42 11.74
N HIS A 530 20.47 4.01 11.20
CA HIS A 530 19.80 3.48 9.99
C HIS A 530 20.68 3.50 8.72
N ILE A 531 21.64 4.43 8.62
CA ILE A 531 22.55 4.54 7.46
C ILE A 531 23.45 3.29 7.33
N PRO A 532 24.33 2.96 8.29
CA PRO A 532 25.15 1.75 8.21
C PRO A 532 24.31 0.48 8.16
N ARG A 533 23.16 0.46 8.85
CA ARG A 533 22.22 -0.67 8.80
C ARG A 533 21.75 -0.94 7.38
N ASN A 534 21.39 0.09 6.62
CA ASN A 534 20.96 -0.07 5.24
C ASN A 534 22.09 -0.54 4.32
N VAL A 535 23.32 -0.06 4.52
CA VAL A 535 24.50 -0.50 3.75
C VAL A 535 24.79 -1.97 4.02
N TRP A 536 24.81 -2.36 5.29
CA TRP A 536 25.03 -3.74 5.70
C TRP A 536 23.89 -4.66 5.26
N TYR A 537 22.63 -4.21 5.36
CA TYR A 537 21.48 -4.95 4.83
C TYR A 537 21.61 -5.19 3.32
N ARG A 538 22.05 -4.19 2.54
CA ARG A 538 22.31 -4.36 1.10
C ARG A 538 23.42 -5.37 0.84
N LEU A 539 24.48 -5.39 1.65
CA LEU A 539 25.53 -6.40 1.59
C LEU A 539 24.96 -7.82 1.83
N LEU A 540 24.13 -8.02 2.86
CA LEU A 540 23.50 -9.32 3.15
C LEU A 540 22.64 -9.83 1.99
N HIS A 541 22.06 -8.91 1.22
CA HIS A 541 21.23 -9.22 0.06
C HIS A 541 21.97 -9.19 -1.29
N LYS A 542 23.29 -9.03 -1.31
CA LYS A 542 24.13 -8.90 -2.53
C LYS A 542 23.67 -7.78 -3.47
N LYS A 543 23.29 -6.64 -2.89
CA LYS A 543 22.72 -5.46 -3.57
C LYS A 543 23.52 -4.19 -3.28
N LEU A 544 24.79 -4.32 -2.91
CA LEU A 544 25.64 -3.17 -2.65
C LEU A 544 25.95 -2.46 -3.97
N SER A 545 25.94 -1.11 -4.00
CA SER A 545 26.16 -0.33 -5.23
C SER A 545 27.64 -0.27 -5.63
N THR A 546 28.30 -1.41 -5.78
CA THR A 546 29.69 -1.50 -6.26
C THR A 546 29.77 -1.13 -7.73
N ARG A 547 30.93 -0.71 -8.24
CA ARG A 547 31.10 -0.49 -9.69
C ARG A 547 30.81 -1.72 -10.52
N ALA A 548 31.13 -2.93 -10.08
CA ALA A 548 30.71 -4.15 -10.79
C ALA A 548 29.18 -4.29 -10.86
N ASN A 549 28.45 -3.97 -9.78
CA ASN A 549 27.00 -3.97 -9.79
C ASN A 549 26.42 -2.80 -10.61
N LEU A 550 27.01 -1.61 -10.52
CA LEU A 550 26.55 -0.42 -11.24
C LEU A 550 26.85 -0.50 -12.73
N HIS A 551 28.01 -0.99 -13.15
CA HIS A 551 28.34 -1.26 -14.55
C HIS A 551 27.39 -2.30 -15.15
N ARG A 552 27.05 -3.34 -14.38
CA ARG A 552 26.06 -4.35 -14.79
C ARG A 552 24.64 -3.78 -14.95
N ILE A 553 24.25 -2.81 -14.10
CA ILE A 553 22.87 -2.27 -14.06
C ILE A 553 22.72 -1.04 -14.97
N ILE A 554 23.75 -0.19 -15.07
CA ILE A 554 23.75 1.10 -15.78
C ILE A 554 25.11 1.31 -16.48
N PRO A 555 25.47 0.49 -17.49
CA PRO A 555 26.75 0.59 -18.18
C PRO A 555 26.96 1.94 -18.87
N ALA A 556 25.89 2.66 -19.19
CA ALA A 556 25.94 3.98 -19.83
C ALA A 556 26.41 5.12 -18.90
N LYS A 557 26.45 4.91 -17.57
CA LYS A 557 26.92 5.92 -16.59
C LYS A 557 28.19 5.49 -15.86
N VAL A 558 28.56 4.23 -15.95
CA VAL A 558 29.69 3.64 -15.27
C VAL A 558 30.45 2.85 -16.32
N ASP A 559 31.53 3.43 -16.81
CA ASP A 559 32.24 2.96 -18.00
C ASP A 559 32.90 1.57 -17.82
N ASP A 560 33.22 1.22 -16.57
CA ASP A 560 33.89 -0.04 -16.22
C ASP A 560 33.50 -0.57 -14.84
N ASP A 561 33.83 -1.84 -14.57
CA ASP A 561 33.67 -2.47 -13.26
C ASP A 561 34.89 -2.31 -12.34
N TYR A 562 35.88 -1.49 -12.72
CA TYR A 562 37.13 -1.33 -11.97
C TYR A 562 37.00 -0.29 -10.85
N CYS A 563 37.60 -0.60 -9.71
CA CYS A 563 37.73 0.30 -8.57
C CYS A 563 38.50 1.56 -8.97
N GLN A 564 37.97 2.74 -8.63
CA GLN A 564 38.63 4.00 -8.98
C GLN A 564 39.98 4.20 -8.27
N LEU A 565 40.18 3.57 -7.10
CA LEU A 565 41.38 3.74 -6.28
C LEU A 565 42.54 2.85 -6.71
N CYS A 566 42.27 1.60 -7.08
CA CYS A 566 43.33 0.61 -7.36
C CYS A 566 43.17 -0.13 -8.69
N LYS A 567 42.15 0.20 -9.48
CA LYS A 567 41.92 -0.32 -10.84
C LYS A 567 41.77 -1.85 -10.93
N LEU A 568 41.37 -2.50 -9.84
CA LEU A 568 40.96 -3.91 -9.80
C LEU A 568 39.43 -4.05 -9.86
N PRO A 569 38.86 -5.18 -10.32
CA PRO A 569 37.41 -5.38 -10.38
C PRO A 569 36.74 -5.15 -9.02
N GLU A 570 35.77 -4.24 -8.97
CA GLU A 570 35.15 -3.80 -7.72
C GLU A 570 33.93 -4.66 -7.34
N THR A 571 34.24 -5.79 -6.72
CA THR A 571 33.25 -6.66 -6.04
C THR A 571 32.82 -6.08 -4.69
N GLU A 572 31.81 -6.67 -4.03
CA GLU A 572 31.35 -6.22 -2.70
C GLU A 572 32.47 -6.33 -1.65
N GLN A 573 33.24 -7.41 -1.72
CA GLN A 573 34.41 -7.63 -0.89
C GLN A 573 35.51 -6.61 -1.20
N HIS A 574 35.70 -6.25 -2.47
CA HIS A 574 36.69 -5.25 -2.87
C HIS A 574 36.30 -3.82 -2.47
N MET A 575 35.02 -3.50 -2.63
CA MET A 575 34.46 -2.22 -2.24
C MET A 575 34.63 -1.97 -0.74
N LEU A 576 34.41 -2.98 0.11
CA LEU A 576 34.44 -2.80 1.55
C LEU A 576 35.79 -3.17 2.20
N PHE A 577 36.50 -4.18 1.70
CA PHE A 577 37.64 -4.78 2.42
C PHE A 577 38.94 -4.85 1.62
N THR A 578 38.94 -5.40 0.41
CA THR A 578 40.21 -5.81 -0.25
C THR A 578 40.88 -4.73 -1.10
N CYS A 579 40.29 -3.54 -1.21
CA CYS A 579 40.96 -2.39 -1.80
C CYS A 579 42.10 -1.89 -0.87
N ILE A 580 43.30 -1.66 -1.42
CA ILE A 580 44.53 -1.38 -0.64
C ILE A 580 44.36 -0.22 0.36
N GLN A 581 43.73 0.88 -0.08
CA GLN A 581 43.44 2.06 0.75
C GLN A 581 42.47 1.78 1.90
N LYS A 582 41.61 0.77 1.74
CA LYS A 582 40.62 0.36 2.75
C LYS A 582 41.18 -0.70 3.69
N GLN A 583 42.10 -1.54 3.20
CA GLN A 583 42.82 -2.50 4.04
C GLN A 583 43.61 -1.79 5.12
N ASP A 584 44.27 -0.66 4.80
CA ASP A 584 45.01 0.12 5.80
C ASP A 584 44.10 0.63 6.93
N LEU A 585 42.89 1.11 6.59
CA LEU A 585 41.89 1.52 7.56
C LEU A 585 41.43 0.36 8.46
N TRP A 586 41.11 -0.79 7.86
CA TRP A 586 40.71 -1.98 8.60
C TRP A 586 41.82 -2.50 9.50
N ASN A 587 43.05 -2.58 9.00
CA ASN A 587 44.22 -3.03 9.76
C ASN A 587 44.49 -2.11 10.97
N ALA A 588 44.41 -0.80 10.76
CA ALA A 588 44.54 0.19 11.84
C ALA A 588 43.41 0.05 12.88
N ALA A 589 42.16 -0.10 12.43
CA ALA A 589 41.01 -0.28 13.30
C ALA A 589 41.09 -1.59 14.08
N PHE A 590 41.45 -2.69 13.44
CA PHE A 590 41.56 -3.99 14.09
C PHE A 590 42.69 -4.02 15.11
N LYS A 591 43.89 -3.53 14.76
CA LYS A 591 45.03 -3.46 15.69
C LYS A 591 44.72 -2.61 16.92
N LYS A 592 43.90 -1.57 16.77
CA LYS A 592 43.57 -0.63 17.84
C LYS A 592 42.40 -1.08 18.71
N TYR A 593 41.40 -1.74 18.13
CA TYR A 593 40.12 -1.98 18.80
C TYR A 593 39.70 -3.45 18.92
N LEU A 594 40.25 -4.36 18.12
CA LEU A 594 39.81 -5.77 18.10
C LEU A 594 40.76 -6.64 18.92
N SER A 595 40.25 -7.36 19.92
CA SER A 595 41.05 -8.24 20.79
C SER A 595 41.12 -9.69 20.30
N ASN A 596 40.15 -10.11 19.48
CA ASN A 596 40.09 -11.44 18.87
C ASN A 596 39.41 -11.36 17.50
N PRO A 597 39.96 -11.98 16.44
CA PRO A 597 41.28 -12.65 16.36
C PRO A 597 42.45 -11.66 16.41
N LYS A 598 43.61 -12.11 16.92
CA LYS A 598 44.84 -11.29 17.02
C LYS A 598 45.38 -10.84 15.65
N ASP A 599 45.22 -11.69 14.63
CA ASP A 599 45.53 -11.40 13.23
C ASP A 599 44.26 -11.54 12.38
N PRO A 600 43.50 -10.45 12.20
CA PRO A 600 42.24 -10.46 11.47
C PRO A 600 42.46 -10.53 9.96
N ASN A 601 41.95 -11.59 9.33
CA ASN A 601 41.91 -11.70 7.87
C ASN A 601 40.65 -11.03 7.31
N CYS A 602 40.83 -9.97 6.51
CA CYS A 602 39.74 -9.21 5.88
C CYS A 602 38.77 -10.08 5.06
N SER A 603 39.23 -11.16 4.43
CA SER A 603 38.37 -12.08 3.67
C SER A 603 37.47 -12.91 4.58
N SER A 604 38.01 -13.43 5.70
CA SER A 604 37.21 -14.14 6.69
C SER A 604 36.19 -13.22 7.35
N ILE A 605 36.58 -11.98 7.64
CA ILE A 605 35.70 -10.99 8.27
C ILE A 605 34.55 -10.61 7.33
N PHE A 606 34.83 -10.46 6.04
CA PHE A 606 33.79 -10.24 5.04
C PHE A 606 32.76 -11.37 5.06
N GLU A 607 33.20 -12.64 5.07
CA GLU A 607 32.29 -13.79 5.17
C GLU A 607 31.46 -13.79 6.46
N ASP A 608 32.07 -13.44 7.59
CA ASP A 608 31.35 -13.35 8.87
C ASP A 608 30.35 -12.20 8.90
N LEU A 609 30.65 -11.07 8.24
CA LEU A 609 29.71 -9.96 8.08
C LEU A 609 28.57 -10.31 7.14
N SER A 610 28.85 -11.06 6.06
CA SER A 610 27.85 -11.58 5.11
C SER A 610 26.96 -12.67 5.70
N THR A 611 27.38 -13.30 6.81
CA THR A 611 26.64 -14.38 7.51
C THR A 611 26.24 -14.04 8.95
N LEU A 612 26.51 -12.80 9.40
CA LEU A 612 26.27 -12.30 10.75
C LEU A 612 26.87 -13.17 11.88
N ARG A 613 28.01 -13.82 11.64
CA ARG A 613 28.74 -14.65 12.62
C ARG A 613 29.72 -13.83 13.45
N LEU A 614 29.19 -12.86 14.19
CA LEU A 614 30.02 -11.85 14.86
C LEU A 614 30.36 -12.14 16.32
N SER A 615 29.77 -13.19 16.91
CA SER A 615 29.93 -13.54 18.33
C SER A 615 31.37 -13.88 18.74
N LYS A 616 32.23 -14.20 17.77
CA LYS A 616 33.65 -14.52 18.00
C LYS A 616 34.55 -13.30 18.13
N TYR A 617 34.06 -12.10 17.80
CA TYR A 617 34.83 -10.87 17.83
C TYR A 617 34.61 -10.11 19.13
N TYR A 618 35.71 -9.66 19.73
CA TYR A 618 35.71 -8.92 20.99
C TYR A 618 36.45 -7.60 20.81
N ILE A 619 35.95 -6.55 21.47
CA ILE A 619 36.52 -5.20 21.41
C ILE A 619 37.38 -4.97 22.66
N LEU A 620 38.59 -4.41 22.49
CA LEU A 620 39.43 -3.98 23.60
C LEU A 620 38.78 -2.80 24.33
N HIS A 621 38.44 -3.02 25.61
CA HIS A 621 38.10 -2.02 26.62
C HIS A 621 37.27 -0.82 26.13
N TYR A 622 35.95 -0.96 26.00
CA TYR A 622 35.05 0.20 26.03
C TYR A 622 33.68 -0.18 26.62
N HIS A 623 33.15 0.75 27.43
CA HIS A 623 31.78 0.92 27.92
C HIS A 623 30.73 -0.13 27.50
N ASP A 624 29.91 -0.61 28.45
CA ASP A 624 28.81 -1.60 28.29
C ASP A 624 27.76 -1.31 27.19
N LYS A 625 27.85 -0.16 26.51
CA LYS A 625 26.92 0.27 25.46
C LYS A 625 27.47 0.16 24.04
N PHE A 626 28.76 -0.14 23.84
CA PHE A 626 29.38 -0.23 22.52
C PHE A 626 29.49 -1.68 22.06
N THR A 627 28.72 -2.07 21.04
CA THR A 627 28.67 -3.47 20.58
C THR A 627 29.60 -3.72 19.39
N ILE A 628 29.87 -4.99 19.11
CA ILE A 628 30.59 -5.39 17.90
C ILE A 628 29.87 -4.96 16.61
N TYR A 629 28.54 -4.89 16.64
CA TYR A 629 27.76 -4.37 15.53
C TYR A 629 28.03 -2.89 15.32
N ASP A 630 28.12 -2.09 16.38
CA ASP A 630 28.42 -0.65 16.28
C ASP A 630 29.81 -0.41 15.70
N PHE A 631 30.80 -1.23 16.11
CA PHE A 631 32.16 -1.17 15.57
C PHE A 631 32.20 -1.36 14.05
N PHE A 632 31.65 -2.47 13.53
CA PHE A 632 31.64 -2.74 12.09
C PHE A 632 30.75 -1.74 11.33
N ALA A 633 29.59 -1.39 11.89
CA ALA A 633 28.68 -0.40 11.32
C ALA A 633 29.35 0.95 11.08
N THR A 634 30.09 1.44 12.08
CA THR A 634 30.77 2.73 12.01
C THR A 634 31.79 2.74 10.87
N ILE A 635 32.63 1.71 10.77
CA ILE A 635 33.66 1.63 9.74
C ILE A 635 33.04 1.47 8.34
N ILE A 636 32.03 0.59 8.21
CA ILE A 636 31.28 0.42 6.95
C ILE A 636 30.66 1.75 6.50
N GLN A 637 30.10 2.54 7.42
CA GLN A 637 29.54 3.85 7.10
C GLN A 637 30.60 4.81 6.59
N PHE A 638 31.78 4.88 7.22
CA PHE A 638 32.86 5.75 6.78
C PHE A 638 33.37 5.36 5.39
N ILE A 639 33.57 4.06 5.16
CA ILE A 639 33.97 3.55 3.84
C ILE A 639 32.90 3.87 2.79
N TRP A 640 31.62 3.63 3.11
CA TRP A 640 30.51 3.90 2.20
C TRP A 640 30.28 5.38 1.92
N LYS A 641 30.60 6.28 2.87
CA LYS A 641 30.46 7.72 2.67
C LYS A 641 31.61 8.31 1.84
N ALA A 642 32.80 7.72 1.97
CA ALA A 642 33.99 8.16 1.23
C ALA A 642 34.01 7.62 -0.21
N HIS A 643 33.40 6.46 -0.43
CA HIS A 643 33.13 5.91 -1.75
C HIS A 643 31.88 6.56 -2.35
#